data_AF-A0A958BTB2-F1
#
_entry.id   AF-A0A958BTB2-F1
#
_cell.length_a   1.000
_cell.length_b   1.000
_cell.length_c   1.000
_cell.angle_alpha   90.00
_cell.angle_beta   90.00
_cell.angle_gamma   90.00
#
_symmetry.space_group_name_H-M   'P 1'
#
loop_
_entity.id
_entity.type
_entity.pdbx_description
1 polymer ?
#
loop_
_entity_poly.entity_id
_entity_poly.type
_entity_poly.pdbx_seq_one_letter_code
_entity_poly.pdbx_strand_id
1 'polypeptide(L)'
;MIGLRSADSLDLARQWWGETLAFFIRPLEIIRAYRPEYIRPDLMAALTMGVVTLPQAIAFAMISELPPQTGLYTAIVASIVGALWGSSIHLNTGPTNTTSLLVLSTLITVAHPGTPEYLAAAAMMAVIVGVFRLTMGLARLGVLVNFVSNSVIIGLTAGAGILIFVNQLKHLLRVSIPNSPYFFVTSFEIVAYLPQTHWLTLGLGLATIGIIILTQRLRPGWPAPLIAIVVVTALVGLFGLDTWGVSILGELPHGFPPLTSLPLTDFGLIQNLLVGSMAVAAIGLVEATSIARAIAVQSGQRLNSNQEFVGQGLANIAVGFFSGYTCAGSFTRSGVNYTAGARTPMSNVFAGLFVLVVLLTVASYAAFIPRAALAGVLMVAAYGMIDRKAMKRIWHTSRGDSMIMVATLAATLILPLEYAVLSGIIVSIVRFLVKTSMPQVQTMVPDPNFRHFMPEADQPVCPQVGVITIGGPLYFGATEHVERAVRTNLARHPEQHFLLLRMHLVDHIDFSGLQALESITRLYRQRKGDVFFSGTRRQVKHQMAASGFYKSLGHNHFLQRDEAVSYMFHRVLEPSICIYECPLRIFAECQALPKWSYGSKIPDEAVHPEHAIPSWLPSQLKERLSQNGTSVPPILIDVREPAEYRKGHVPQARLVPMRMLPQEGGTLPTDRPIVLICRIGRRSRLAGGILKDMGYTDIYNLQGGTLAWEAAGYPLAVE
;
A
#
# COMPACT_ATOMS: atom_id res chain seq x y z
N MET A 1 -23.93 30.87 7.36
CA MET A 1 -24.13 29.85 6.30
C MET A 1 -24.59 28.54 6.92
N ILE A 2 -25.90 28.32 7.09
CA ILE A 2 -26.48 27.06 7.64
C ILE A 2 -27.74 26.69 6.84
N GLY A 3 -27.65 26.58 5.51
CA GLY A 3 -28.82 26.38 4.65
C GLY A 3 -28.64 25.50 3.42
N LEU A 4 -27.54 24.77 3.28
CA LEU A 4 -27.22 24.00 2.05
C LEU A 4 -26.81 22.54 2.34
N ARG A 5 -27.45 21.84 3.28
CA ARG A 5 -27.11 20.42 3.60
C ARG A 5 -28.24 19.39 3.49
N SER A 6 -29.48 19.78 3.21
CA SER A 6 -30.61 18.84 3.17
C SER A 6 -30.96 18.29 1.77
N ALA A 7 -30.58 18.98 0.69
CA ALA A 7 -30.81 18.49 -0.68
C ALA A 7 -29.82 17.39 -1.08
N ASP A 8 -28.53 17.56 -0.75
CA ASP A 8 -27.48 16.59 -1.06
C ASP A 8 -27.67 15.24 -0.34
N SER A 9 -28.26 15.22 0.85
CA SER A 9 -28.42 13.97 1.63
C SER A 9 -29.49 13.04 1.05
N LEU A 10 -30.56 13.59 0.46
CA LEU A 10 -31.62 12.81 -0.17
C LEU A 10 -31.19 12.25 -1.53
N ASP A 11 -30.41 13.00 -2.30
CA ASP A 11 -29.84 12.53 -3.57
C ASP A 11 -28.73 11.49 -3.33
N LEU A 12 -27.88 11.67 -2.32
CA LEU A 12 -26.93 10.65 -1.87
C LEU A 12 -27.64 9.38 -1.40
N ALA A 13 -28.74 9.50 -0.65
CA ALA A 13 -29.54 8.35 -0.22
C ALA A 13 -30.17 7.63 -1.43
N ARG A 14 -30.77 8.35 -2.37
CA ARG A 14 -31.36 7.76 -3.59
C ARG A 14 -30.31 7.06 -4.45
N GLN A 15 -29.14 7.68 -4.63
CA GLN A 15 -28.03 7.06 -5.36
C GLN A 15 -27.54 5.80 -4.64
N TRP A 16 -27.39 5.85 -3.32
CA TRP A 16 -26.99 4.71 -2.51
C TRP A 16 -28.01 3.56 -2.58
N TRP A 17 -29.31 3.85 -2.51
CA TRP A 17 -30.37 2.85 -2.66
C TRP A 17 -30.42 2.26 -4.07
N GLY A 18 -30.26 3.07 -5.12
CA GLY A 18 -30.18 2.60 -6.51
C GLY A 18 -29.00 1.67 -6.75
N GLU A 19 -27.82 2.04 -6.25
CA GLU A 19 -26.61 1.21 -6.30
C GLU A 19 -26.74 -0.06 -5.43
N THR A 20 -27.55 -0.04 -4.36
CA THR A 20 -27.78 -1.20 -3.51
C THR A 20 -28.75 -2.20 -4.13
N LEU A 21 -29.82 -1.72 -4.80
CA LEU A 21 -30.73 -2.56 -5.57
C LEU A 21 -30.01 -3.28 -6.72
N ALA A 22 -28.94 -2.68 -7.26
CA ALA A 22 -28.10 -3.30 -8.29
C ALA A 22 -27.50 -4.65 -7.84
N PHE A 23 -27.25 -4.86 -6.54
CA PHE A 23 -26.72 -6.13 -6.06
C PHE A 23 -27.69 -7.30 -6.23
N PHE A 24 -29.01 -7.05 -6.22
CA PHE A 24 -30.04 -8.09 -6.23
C PHE A 24 -30.62 -8.39 -7.61
N ILE A 25 -30.44 -7.50 -8.60
CA ILE A 25 -30.91 -7.69 -9.99
C ILE A 25 -29.98 -8.55 -10.84
N ARG A 26 -28.78 -8.87 -10.35
CA ARG A 26 -27.75 -9.63 -11.06
C ARG A 26 -28.23 -10.94 -11.71
N PRO A 27 -29.08 -11.79 -11.10
CA PRO A 27 -29.57 -13.00 -11.77
C PRO A 27 -30.27 -12.70 -13.10
N LEU A 28 -31.04 -11.60 -13.15
CA LEU A 28 -31.72 -11.15 -14.36
C LEU A 28 -30.73 -10.69 -15.43
N GLU A 29 -29.64 -10.01 -15.03
CA GLU A 29 -28.56 -9.60 -15.93
C GLU A 29 -27.84 -10.81 -16.53
N ILE A 30 -27.52 -11.82 -15.70
CA ILE A 30 -26.89 -13.07 -16.14
C ILE A 30 -27.77 -13.76 -17.18
N ILE A 31 -29.06 -13.94 -16.89
CA ILE A 31 -30.00 -14.62 -17.79
C ILE A 31 -30.17 -13.85 -19.10
N ARG A 32 -30.30 -12.51 -19.05
CA ARG A 32 -30.46 -11.67 -20.26
C ARG A 32 -29.20 -11.62 -21.12
N ALA A 33 -28.02 -11.64 -20.51
CA ALA A 33 -26.75 -11.64 -21.21
C ALA A 33 -26.32 -13.03 -21.70
N TYR A 34 -27.03 -14.10 -21.31
CA TYR A 34 -26.65 -15.46 -21.62
C TYR A 34 -26.84 -15.80 -23.10
N ARG A 35 -25.74 -16.18 -23.76
CA ARG A 35 -25.76 -16.53 -25.19
C ARG A 35 -25.78 -18.05 -25.37
N PRO A 36 -26.51 -18.58 -26.38
CA PRO A 36 -26.56 -20.02 -26.65
C PRO A 36 -25.17 -20.68 -26.87
N GLU A 37 -24.21 -19.91 -27.39
CA GLU A 37 -22.82 -20.35 -27.58
C GLU A 37 -22.11 -20.76 -26.27
N TYR A 38 -22.60 -20.33 -25.10
CA TYR A 38 -22.03 -20.66 -23.79
C TYR A 38 -22.65 -21.91 -23.15
N ILE A 39 -23.77 -22.43 -23.66
CA ILE A 39 -24.46 -23.60 -23.09
C ILE A 39 -23.52 -24.81 -23.03
N ARG A 40 -22.89 -25.14 -24.15
CA ARG A 40 -22.00 -26.30 -24.23
C ARG A 40 -20.79 -26.19 -23.30
N PRO A 41 -19.95 -25.13 -23.34
CA PRO A 41 -18.79 -25.05 -22.45
C PRO A 41 -19.19 -25.00 -20.97
N ASP A 42 -20.24 -24.26 -20.60
CA ASP A 42 -20.68 -24.18 -19.20
C ASP A 42 -21.24 -25.51 -18.69
N LEU A 43 -22.02 -26.23 -19.51
CA LEU A 43 -22.52 -27.56 -19.15
C LEU A 43 -21.38 -28.57 -18.98
N MET A 44 -20.39 -28.57 -19.87
CA MET A 44 -19.25 -29.48 -19.77
C MET A 44 -18.39 -29.22 -18.52
N ALA A 45 -18.19 -27.94 -18.19
CA ALA A 45 -17.52 -27.55 -16.95
C ALA A 45 -18.35 -27.94 -15.71
N ALA A 46 -19.66 -27.74 -15.77
CA ALA A 46 -20.61 -28.09 -14.71
C ALA A 46 -20.62 -29.58 -14.40
N LEU A 47 -20.69 -30.44 -15.42
CA LEU A 47 -20.66 -31.90 -15.26
C LEU A 47 -19.34 -32.35 -14.61
N THR A 48 -18.22 -31.83 -15.12
CA THR A 48 -16.89 -32.16 -14.60
C THR A 48 -16.75 -31.80 -13.12
N MET A 49 -17.05 -30.54 -12.78
CA MET A 49 -16.95 -30.05 -11.42
C MET A 49 -18.01 -30.70 -10.50
N GLY A 50 -19.22 -30.94 -11.00
CA GLY A 50 -20.30 -31.56 -10.23
C GLY A 50 -19.91 -32.95 -9.72
N VAL A 51 -19.24 -33.75 -10.55
CA VAL A 51 -18.71 -35.05 -10.12
C VAL A 51 -17.65 -34.90 -9.02
N VAL A 52 -16.73 -33.95 -9.15
CA VAL A 52 -15.73 -33.64 -8.12
C VAL A 52 -16.39 -33.20 -6.80
N THR A 53 -17.53 -32.53 -6.88
CA THR A 53 -18.23 -31.96 -5.74
C THR A 53 -18.85 -33.02 -4.82
N LEU A 54 -19.32 -34.15 -5.37
CA LEU A 54 -20.02 -35.21 -4.63
C LEU A 54 -19.21 -35.75 -3.42
N PRO A 55 -18.01 -36.36 -3.59
CA PRO A 55 -17.22 -36.87 -2.47
C PRO A 55 -16.78 -35.78 -1.50
N GLN A 56 -16.42 -34.61 -2.03
CA GLN A 56 -15.92 -33.52 -1.20
C GLN A 56 -17.02 -33.02 -0.26
N ALA A 57 -18.23 -32.85 -0.78
CA ALA A 57 -19.37 -32.41 0.01
C ALA A 57 -19.67 -33.37 1.16
N ILE A 58 -19.65 -34.68 0.90
CA ILE A 58 -19.84 -35.72 1.91
C ILE A 58 -18.71 -35.68 2.95
N ALA A 59 -17.45 -35.72 2.50
CA ALA A 59 -16.30 -35.74 3.38
C ALA A 59 -16.26 -34.52 4.30
N PHE A 60 -16.57 -33.33 3.77
CA PHE A 60 -16.58 -32.10 4.54
C PHE A 60 -17.75 -32.02 5.53
N ALA A 61 -18.93 -32.55 5.20
CA ALA A 61 -20.00 -32.67 6.21
C ALA A 61 -19.61 -33.58 7.38
N MET A 62 -18.95 -34.71 7.07
CA MET A 62 -18.48 -35.64 8.10
C MET A 62 -17.40 -35.04 9.00
N ILE A 63 -16.56 -34.12 8.50
CA ILE A 63 -15.61 -33.37 9.33
C ILE A 63 -16.34 -32.50 10.35
N SER A 64 -17.51 -31.95 10.00
CA SER A 64 -18.36 -31.21 10.93
C SER A 64 -19.25 -32.10 11.80
N GLU A 65 -19.02 -33.41 11.80
CA GLU A 65 -19.90 -34.39 12.46
C GLU A 65 -21.38 -34.25 12.06
N LEU A 66 -21.62 -33.78 10.83
CA LEU A 66 -22.93 -33.66 10.22
C LEU A 66 -23.22 -34.86 9.32
N PRO A 67 -24.51 -35.21 9.13
CA PRO A 67 -24.89 -36.22 8.16
C PRO A 67 -24.37 -35.92 6.74
N PRO A 68 -23.99 -36.94 5.96
CA PRO A 68 -23.49 -36.76 4.59
C PRO A 68 -24.40 -35.94 3.67
N GLN A 69 -25.73 -36.04 3.87
CA GLN A 69 -26.71 -35.37 2.99
C GLN A 69 -26.64 -33.85 3.15
N THR A 70 -26.41 -33.35 4.37
CA THR A 70 -26.24 -31.92 4.68
C THR A 70 -25.12 -31.29 3.84
N GLY A 71 -24.06 -32.03 3.56
CA GLY A 71 -22.98 -31.60 2.66
C GLY A 71 -23.43 -31.44 1.21
N LEU A 72 -24.16 -32.42 0.69
CA LEU A 72 -24.67 -32.39 -0.68
C LEU A 72 -25.72 -31.28 -0.85
N TYR A 73 -26.61 -31.10 0.12
CA TYR A 73 -27.59 -30.00 0.13
C TYR A 73 -26.90 -28.65 0.11
N THR A 74 -25.86 -28.49 0.94
CA THR A 74 -25.01 -27.29 0.93
C THR A 74 -24.39 -27.07 -0.44
N ALA A 75 -23.81 -28.10 -1.05
CA ALA A 75 -23.18 -27.98 -2.37
C ALA A 75 -24.16 -27.57 -3.48
N ILE A 76 -25.38 -28.14 -3.48
CA ILE A 76 -26.44 -27.81 -4.44
C ILE A 76 -26.84 -26.34 -4.32
N VAL A 77 -27.29 -25.94 -3.12
CA VAL A 77 -27.91 -24.63 -2.89
C VAL A 77 -26.85 -23.52 -2.98
N ALA A 78 -25.69 -23.73 -2.38
CA ALA A 78 -24.62 -22.74 -2.38
C ALA A 78 -24.06 -22.49 -3.79
N SER A 79 -23.92 -23.53 -4.62
CA SER A 79 -23.41 -23.38 -5.99
C SER A 79 -24.37 -22.54 -6.84
N ILE A 80 -25.68 -22.75 -6.68
CA ILE A 80 -26.70 -22.03 -7.43
C ILE A 80 -26.78 -20.57 -6.97
N VAL A 81 -27.00 -20.34 -5.67
CA VAL A 81 -27.21 -19.00 -5.12
C VAL A 81 -25.93 -18.17 -5.18
N GLY A 82 -24.78 -18.78 -4.87
CA GLY A 82 -23.47 -18.14 -4.97
C GLY A 82 -23.16 -17.69 -6.40
N ALA A 83 -23.56 -18.43 -7.42
CA ALA A 83 -23.34 -18.06 -8.82
C ALA A 83 -24.27 -16.94 -9.32
N LEU A 84 -25.53 -16.97 -8.89
CA LEU A 84 -26.55 -16.01 -9.33
C LEU A 84 -26.33 -14.62 -8.72
N TRP A 85 -25.87 -14.55 -7.47
CA TRP A 85 -25.63 -13.28 -6.77
C TRP A 85 -24.15 -12.95 -6.51
N GLY A 86 -23.22 -13.89 -6.65
CA GLY A 86 -21.78 -13.63 -6.47
C GLY A 86 -21.14 -13.01 -7.71
N SER A 87 -20.01 -12.31 -7.55
CA SER A 87 -19.36 -11.56 -8.63
C SER A 87 -18.59 -12.42 -9.63
N SER A 88 -17.98 -13.49 -9.15
CA SER A 88 -17.07 -14.32 -9.95
C SER A 88 -17.82 -15.25 -10.92
N ILE A 89 -17.29 -15.39 -12.12
CA ILE A 89 -17.71 -16.39 -13.11
C ILE A 89 -17.39 -17.80 -12.61
N HIS A 90 -16.20 -17.98 -12.04
CA HIS A 90 -15.62 -19.31 -11.81
C HIS A 90 -15.72 -19.79 -10.37
N LEU A 91 -15.93 -18.89 -9.40
CA LEU A 91 -15.95 -19.27 -7.99
C LEU A 91 -17.12 -20.21 -7.72
N ASN A 92 -16.82 -21.45 -7.33
CA ASN A 92 -17.81 -22.39 -6.85
C ASN A 92 -17.92 -22.29 -5.33
N THR A 93 -19.13 -21.99 -4.85
CA THR A 93 -19.46 -21.91 -3.42
C THR A 93 -20.09 -23.21 -2.94
N GLY A 94 -19.65 -23.70 -1.80
CA GLY A 94 -20.15 -24.94 -1.19
C GLY A 94 -19.40 -25.27 0.11
N PRO A 95 -19.49 -26.51 0.60
CA PRO A 95 -18.75 -26.91 1.79
C PRO A 95 -17.24 -26.93 1.51
N THR A 96 -16.42 -26.45 2.45
CA THR A 96 -14.96 -26.49 2.40
C THR A 96 -14.39 -27.08 3.68
N ASN A 97 -13.18 -27.66 3.60
CA ASN A 97 -12.48 -28.20 4.77
C ASN A 97 -12.40 -27.18 5.91
N THR A 98 -12.01 -25.94 5.60
CA THR A 98 -11.86 -24.86 6.59
C THR A 98 -13.21 -24.50 7.22
N THR A 99 -14.26 -24.30 6.42
CA THR A 99 -15.59 -24.03 6.98
C THR A 99 -16.08 -25.17 7.85
N SER A 100 -15.81 -26.42 7.47
CA SER A 100 -16.28 -27.59 8.20
C SER A 100 -15.62 -27.74 9.56
N LEU A 101 -14.30 -27.51 9.64
CA LEU A 101 -13.56 -27.52 10.91
C LEU A 101 -14.01 -26.39 11.84
N LEU A 102 -14.25 -25.19 11.30
CA LEU A 102 -14.71 -24.05 12.10
C LEU A 102 -16.16 -24.23 12.58
N VAL A 103 -17.00 -24.84 11.76
CA VAL A 103 -18.36 -25.24 12.15
C VAL A 103 -18.28 -26.28 13.27
N LEU A 104 -17.45 -27.31 13.14
CA LEU A 104 -17.23 -28.29 14.21
C LEU A 104 -16.83 -27.59 15.52
N SER A 105 -15.75 -26.81 15.48
CA SER A 105 -15.19 -26.17 16.68
C SER A 105 -16.16 -25.20 17.36
N THR A 106 -17.09 -24.62 16.59
CA THR A 106 -18.12 -23.72 17.12
C THR A 106 -19.33 -24.48 17.65
N LEU A 107 -19.78 -25.52 16.95
CA LEU A 107 -21.03 -26.21 17.30
C LEU A 107 -20.87 -27.17 18.46
N ILE A 108 -19.72 -27.83 18.62
CA ILE A 108 -19.50 -28.79 19.72
C ILE A 108 -19.59 -28.13 21.11
N THR A 109 -19.41 -26.82 21.19
CA THR A 109 -19.56 -26.06 22.45
C THR A 109 -21.01 -25.66 22.74
N VAL A 110 -21.92 -25.91 21.79
CA VAL A 110 -23.32 -25.44 21.82
C VAL A 110 -24.31 -26.60 21.80
N ALA A 111 -24.04 -27.65 21.03
CA ALA A 111 -24.88 -28.83 20.90
C ALA A 111 -24.05 -30.10 20.73
N HIS A 112 -24.64 -31.25 21.07
CA HIS A 112 -23.97 -32.55 20.95
C HIS A 112 -24.13 -33.10 19.52
N PRO A 113 -23.04 -33.55 18.87
CA PRO A 113 -23.12 -34.18 17.56
C PRO A 113 -24.11 -35.33 17.49
N GLY A 114 -24.79 -35.46 16.35
CA GLY A 114 -25.79 -36.50 16.10
C GLY A 114 -27.21 -36.19 16.62
N THR A 115 -27.43 -35.08 17.33
CA THR A 115 -28.78 -34.70 17.77
C THR A 115 -29.49 -33.76 16.78
N PRO A 116 -30.83 -33.69 16.77
CA PRO A 116 -31.58 -32.74 15.95
C PRO A 116 -31.20 -31.28 16.23
N GLU A 117 -30.88 -30.95 17.48
CA GLU A 117 -30.46 -29.61 17.90
C GLU A 117 -29.13 -29.22 17.24
N TYR A 118 -28.20 -30.17 17.06
CA TYR A 118 -26.93 -29.93 16.38
C TYR A 118 -27.13 -29.57 14.90
N LEU A 119 -28.02 -30.28 14.21
CA LEU A 119 -28.40 -29.96 12.82
C LEU A 119 -29.07 -28.58 12.73
N ALA A 120 -29.99 -28.28 13.64
CA ALA A 120 -30.66 -26.99 13.68
C ALA A 120 -29.68 -25.83 13.97
N ALA A 121 -28.72 -26.05 14.89
CA ALA A 121 -27.66 -25.09 15.19
C ALA A 121 -26.72 -24.86 13.99
N ALA A 122 -26.36 -25.91 13.24
CA ALA A 122 -25.56 -25.79 12.02
C ALA A 122 -26.25 -24.95 10.93
N ALA A 123 -27.54 -25.21 10.71
CA ALA A 123 -28.36 -24.44 9.78
C ALA A 123 -28.53 -22.99 10.23
N MET A 124 -28.74 -22.76 11.53
CA MET A 124 -28.85 -21.41 12.11
C MET A 124 -27.53 -20.63 12.02
N MET A 125 -26.40 -21.29 12.28
CA MET A 125 -25.07 -20.71 12.10
C MET A 125 -24.84 -20.25 10.66
N ALA A 126 -25.26 -21.05 9.67
CA ALA A 126 -25.19 -20.66 8.26
C ALA A 126 -25.97 -19.37 7.99
N VAL A 127 -27.18 -19.23 8.54
CA VAL A 127 -27.96 -17.98 8.41
C VAL A 127 -27.26 -16.80 9.05
N ILE A 128 -26.73 -16.92 10.28
CA ILE A 128 -26.02 -15.84 10.97
C ILE A 128 -24.78 -15.41 10.18
N VAL A 129 -23.98 -16.38 9.71
CA VAL A 129 -22.83 -16.14 8.84
C VAL A 129 -23.27 -15.39 7.58
N GLY A 130 -24.35 -15.84 6.94
CA GLY A 130 -24.88 -15.25 5.73
C GLY A 130 -25.35 -13.82 5.91
N VAL A 131 -26.05 -13.52 7.01
CA VAL A 131 -26.46 -12.17 7.39
C VAL A 131 -25.24 -11.26 7.59
N PHE A 132 -24.21 -11.73 8.30
CA PHE A 132 -22.98 -10.95 8.50
C PHE A 132 -22.26 -10.63 7.18
N ARG A 133 -22.14 -11.60 6.28
CA ARG A 133 -21.51 -11.38 4.97
C ARG A 133 -22.34 -10.44 4.09
N LEU A 134 -23.66 -10.58 4.11
CA LEU A 134 -24.57 -9.69 3.40
C LEU A 134 -24.44 -8.25 3.91
N THR A 135 -24.45 -8.04 5.23
CA THR A 135 -24.29 -6.68 5.81
C THR A 135 -22.94 -6.07 5.45
N MET A 136 -21.85 -6.84 5.47
CA MET A 136 -20.54 -6.35 5.00
C MET A 136 -20.54 -5.96 3.52
N GLY A 137 -21.23 -6.72 2.66
CA GLY A 137 -21.38 -6.40 1.24
C GLY A 137 -22.16 -5.12 1.01
N LEU A 138 -23.28 -4.95 1.71
CA LEU A 138 -24.13 -3.75 1.66
C LEU A 138 -23.41 -2.52 2.25
N ALA A 139 -22.60 -2.70 3.28
CA ALA A 139 -21.72 -1.68 3.85
C ALA A 139 -20.49 -1.36 2.99
N ARG A 140 -20.33 -2.03 1.84
CA ARG A 140 -19.25 -1.83 0.85
C ARG A 140 -17.84 -2.06 1.41
N LEU A 141 -17.70 -2.99 2.35
CA LEU A 141 -16.42 -3.31 3.00
C LEU A 141 -15.45 -4.12 2.11
N GLY A 142 -15.84 -4.47 0.89
CA GLY A 142 -15.00 -5.18 -0.09
C GLY A 142 -13.79 -4.38 -0.57
N VAL A 143 -13.71 -3.07 -0.27
CA VAL A 143 -12.51 -2.25 -0.51
C VAL A 143 -11.27 -2.81 0.20
N LEU A 144 -11.45 -3.47 1.34
CA LEU A 144 -10.37 -4.08 2.13
C LEU A 144 -9.65 -5.19 1.36
N VAL A 145 -10.29 -5.76 0.34
CA VAL A 145 -9.71 -6.82 -0.52
C VAL A 145 -8.82 -6.23 -1.62
N ASN A 146 -8.85 -4.91 -1.87
CA ASN A 146 -8.03 -4.29 -2.92
C ASN A 146 -6.55 -4.22 -2.58
N PHE A 147 -6.18 -4.47 -1.32
CA PHE A 147 -4.79 -4.45 -0.86
C PHE A 147 -4.01 -5.74 -1.20
N VAL A 148 -4.65 -6.73 -1.82
CA VAL A 148 -3.95 -7.94 -2.29
C VAL A 148 -3.23 -7.65 -3.62
N SER A 149 -1.90 -7.63 -3.59
CA SER A 149 -1.11 -7.41 -4.81
C SER A 149 -1.12 -8.64 -5.73
N ASN A 150 -0.86 -8.44 -7.03
CA ASN A 150 -0.79 -9.56 -7.98
C ASN A 150 0.30 -10.58 -7.61
N SER A 151 1.38 -10.11 -7.00
CA SER A 151 2.48 -10.94 -6.49
C SER A 151 2.01 -11.93 -5.41
N VAL A 152 1.15 -11.47 -4.48
CA VAL A 152 0.51 -12.32 -3.47
C VAL A 152 -0.36 -13.38 -4.15
N ILE A 153 -1.21 -12.95 -5.10
CA ILE A 153 -2.16 -13.85 -5.78
C ILE A 153 -1.45 -14.96 -6.55
N ILE A 154 -0.38 -14.61 -7.28
CA ILE A 154 0.40 -15.58 -8.06
C ILE A 154 1.14 -16.55 -7.12
N GLY A 155 1.70 -16.07 -6.01
CA GLY A 155 2.31 -16.93 -4.99
C GLY A 155 1.29 -17.88 -4.35
N LEU A 156 0.11 -17.37 -3.99
CA LEU A 156 -1.00 -18.11 -3.40
C LEU A 156 -1.52 -19.21 -4.33
N THR A 157 -1.76 -18.88 -5.60
CA THR A 157 -2.27 -19.85 -6.59
C THR A 157 -1.27 -20.97 -6.88
N ALA A 158 0.02 -20.64 -6.97
CA ALA A 158 1.07 -21.63 -7.11
C ALA A 158 1.14 -22.55 -5.87
N GLY A 159 1.12 -21.97 -4.67
CA GLY A 159 1.10 -22.72 -3.41
C GLY A 159 -0.13 -23.62 -3.28
N ALA A 160 -1.33 -23.11 -3.58
CA ALA A 160 -2.57 -23.87 -3.56
C ALA A 160 -2.55 -25.02 -4.58
N GLY A 161 -2.02 -24.79 -5.80
CA GLY A 161 -1.82 -25.84 -6.79
C GLY A 161 -0.92 -26.96 -6.28
N ILE A 162 0.22 -26.62 -5.66
CA ILE A 162 1.12 -27.62 -5.06
C ILE A 162 0.43 -28.39 -3.93
N LEU A 163 -0.27 -27.70 -3.03
CA LEU A 163 -0.97 -28.31 -1.90
C LEU A 163 -2.07 -29.27 -2.37
N ILE A 164 -2.88 -28.86 -3.35
CA ILE A 164 -3.91 -29.72 -3.94
C ILE A 164 -3.25 -30.96 -4.55
N PHE A 165 -2.18 -30.78 -5.33
CA PHE A 165 -1.48 -31.89 -5.97
C PHE A 165 -0.97 -32.93 -4.97
N VAL A 166 -0.29 -32.49 -3.90
CA VAL A 166 0.21 -33.39 -2.85
C VAL A 166 -0.94 -34.06 -2.08
N ASN A 167 -2.01 -33.32 -1.76
CA ASN A 167 -3.17 -33.89 -1.08
C ASN A 167 -3.91 -34.95 -1.91
N GLN A 168 -3.75 -34.97 -3.23
CA GLN A 168 -4.32 -36.01 -4.09
C GLN A 168 -3.49 -37.30 -4.12
N LEU A 169 -2.19 -37.26 -3.79
CA LEU A 169 -1.32 -38.43 -3.87
C LEU A 169 -1.81 -39.58 -2.99
N LYS A 170 -2.39 -39.31 -1.82
CA LYS A 170 -2.94 -40.37 -0.96
C LYS A 170 -4.09 -41.15 -1.61
N HIS A 171 -4.92 -40.47 -2.40
CA HIS A 171 -6.00 -41.10 -3.16
C HIS A 171 -5.50 -41.84 -4.40
N LEU A 172 -4.42 -41.34 -5.01
CA LEU A 172 -3.75 -41.97 -6.13
C LEU A 172 -3.04 -43.27 -5.73
N LEU A 173 -2.35 -43.26 -4.58
CA LEU A 173 -1.61 -44.39 -4.03
C LEU A 173 -2.47 -45.36 -3.22
N ARG A 174 -3.70 -44.93 -2.86
CA ARG A 174 -4.63 -45.63 -1.95
C ARG A 174 -4.03 -45.90 -0.56
N VAL A 175 -3.40 -44.89 0.02
CA VAL A 175 -2.82 -44.95 1.37
C VAL A 175 -3.73 -44.23 2.37
N SER A 176 -3.91 -44.84 3.54
CA SER A 176 -4.77 -44.32 4.61
C SER A 176 -4.01 -43.29 5.44
N ILE A 177 -3.97 -42.06 4.95
CA ILE A 177 -3.33 -40.93 5.63
C ILE A 177 -4.43 -39.99 6.16
N PRO A 178 -4.38 -39.57 7.44
CA PRO A 178 -5.29 -38.56 7.97
C PRO A 178 -5.33 -37.28 7.12
N ASN A 179 -6.46 -36.59 7.12
CA ASN A 179 -6.52 -35.27 6.48
C ASN A 179 -5.74 -34.27 7.36
N SER A 180 -4.66 -33.70 6.81
CA SER A 180 -3.89 -32.65 7.46
C SER A 180 -3.93 -31.36 6.62
N PRO A 181 -4.10 -30.19 7.24
CA PRO A 181 -3.95 -28.91 6.55
C PRO A 181 -2.47 -28.60 6.25
N TYR A 182 -1.52 -29.35 6.82
CA TYR A 182 -0.09 -29.07 6.73
C TYR A 182 0.60 -29.88 5.62
N PHE A 183 1.24 -29.17 4.69
CA PHE A 183 1.95 -29.76 3.55
C PHE A 183 3.05 -30.74 3.96
N PHE A 184 3.90 -30.37 4.92
CA PHE A 184 5.06 -31.16 5.31
C PHE A 184 4.68 -32.46 6.02
N VAL A 185 3.64 -32.42 6.86
CA VAL A 185 3.10 -33.60 7.53
C VAL A 185 2.60 -34.59 6.48
N THR A 186 1.74 -34.13 5.58
CA THR A 186 1.18 -34.96 4.51
C THR A 186 2.28 -35.54 3.60
N SER A 187 3.28 -34.73 3.26
CA SER A 187 4.40 -35.16 2.41
C SER A 187 5.25 -36.24 3.07
N PHE A 188 5.57 -36.07 4.36
CA PHE A 188 6.33 -37.05 5.12
C PHE A 188 5.57 -38.38 5.27
N GLU A 189 4.27 -38.31 5.57
CA GLU A 189 3.40 -39.48 5.64
C GLU A 189 3.32 -40.19 4.29
N ILE A 190 3.16 -39.47 3.17
CA ILE A 190 3.16 -40.09 1.83
C ILE A 190 4.45 -40.88 1.56
N VAL A 191 5.61 -40.32 1.94
CA VAL A 191 6.90 -41.01 1.78
C VAL A 191 6.97 -42.26 2.66
N ALA A 192 6.49 -42.18 3.91
CA ALA A 192 6.48 -43.32 4.83
C ALA A 192 5.56 -44.46 4.34
N TYR A 193 4.42 -44.13 3.75
CA TYR A 193 3.44 -45.12 3.26
C TYR A 193 3.66 -45.54 1.80
N LEU A 194 4.68 -45.01 1.11
CA LEU A 194 4.97 -45.31 -0.30
C LEU A 194 5.10 -46.81 -0.60
N PRO A 195 5.70 -47.66 0.27
CA PRO A 195 5.76 -49.10 0.03
C PRO A 195 4.39 -49.81 0.04
N GLN A 196 3.37 -49.21 0.67
CA GLN A 196 2.02 -49.78 0.78
C GLN A 196 1.12 -49.39 -0.41
N THR A 197 1.71 -48.89 -1.50
CA THR A 197 0.98 -48.42 -2.67
C THR A 197 0.15 -49.53 -3.33
N HIS A 198 -1.12 -49.24 -3.57
CA HIS A 198 -1.99 -50.13 -4.33
C HIS A 198 -1.83 -49.89 -5.83
N TRP A 199 -1.02 -50.71 -6.49
CA TRP A 199 -0.62 -50.55 -7.89
C TRP A 199 -1.78 -50.42 -8.87
N LEU A 200 -2.87 -51.18 -8.68
CA LEU A 200 -4.04 -51.08 -9.53
C LEU A 200 -4.70 -49.70 -9.45
N THR A 201 -4.79 -49.14 -8.24
CA THR A 201 -5.37 -47.81 -8.03
C THR A 201 -4.48 -46.71 -8.60
N LEU A 202 -3.16 -46.84 -8.44
CA LEU A 202 -2.18 -45.96 -9.07
C LEU A 202 -2.31 -45.99 -10.60
N GLY A 203 -2.42 -47.19 -11.18
CA GLY A 203 -2.62 -47.39 -12.62
C GLY A 203 -3.88 -46.70 -13.14
N LEU A 204 -5.02 -46.83 -12.46
CA LEU A 204 -6.26 -46.15 -12.84
C LEU A 204 -6.15 -44.62 -12.75
N GLY A 205 -5.48 -44.11 -11.72
CA GLY A 205 -5.24 -42.68 -11.57
C GLY A 205 -4.31 -42.11 -12.65
N LEU A 206 -3.22 -42.80 -12.96
CA LEU A 206 -2.31 -42.44 -14.07
C LEU A 206 -3.00 -42.56 -15.42
N ALA A 207 -3.83 -43.58 -15.63
CA ALA A 207 -4.65 -43.73 -16.82
C ALA A 207 -5.62 -42.54 -16.97
N THR A 208 -6.23 -42.10 -15.87
CA THR A 208 -7.08 -40.89 -15.88
C THR A 208 -6.30 -39.67 -16.37
N ILE A 209 -5.11 -39.41 -15.81
CA ILE A 209 -4.25 -38.30 -16.22
C ILE A 209 -3.87 -38.43 -17.71
N GLY A 210 -3.48 -39.64 -18.14
CA GLY A 210 -3.13 -39.94 -19.53
C GLY A 210 -4.27 -39.68 -20.50
N ILE A 211 -5.50 -40.13 -20.17
CA ILE A 211 -6.70 -39.89 -20.97
C ILE A 211 -6.98 -38.39 -21.08
N ILE A 212 -6.84 -37.63 -19.98
CA ILE A 212 -7.07 -36.19 -19.99
C ILE A 212 -6.09 -35.50 -20.94
N ILE A 213 -4.78 -35.74 -20.77
CA ILE A 213 -3.72 -35.10 -21.58
C ILE A 213 -3.87 -35.49 -23.04
N LEU A 214 -4.13 -36.76 -23.33
CA LEU A 214 -4.29 -37.26 -24.70
C LEU A 214 -5.52 -36.64 -25.37
N THR A 215 -6.65 -36.59 -24.67
CA THR A 215 -7.89 -35.99 -25.20
C THR A 215 -7.72 -34.50 -25.44
N GLN A 216 -7.09 -33.76 -24.52
CA GLN A 216 -6.81 -32.33 -24.69
C GLN A 216 -5.87 -32.06 -25.88
N ARG A 217 -4.91 -32.95 -26.12
CA ARG A 217 -3.96 -32.83 -27.24
C ARG A 217 -4.62 -33.15 -28.59
N LEU A 218 -5.47 -34.18 -28.65
CA LEU A 218 -6.12 -34.60 -29.89
C LEU A 218 -7.36 -33.77 -30.22
N ARG A 219 -8.15 -33.40 -29.22
CA ARG A 219 -9.43 -32.68 -29.34
C ARG A 219 -9.58 -31.66 -28.18
N PRO A 220 -8.96 -30.48 -28.27
CA PRO A 220 -8.97 -29.47 -27.20
C PRO A 220 -10.35 -28.99 -26.73
N GLY A 221 -11.39 -29.14 -27.57
CA GLY A 221 -12.77 -28.74 -27.23
C GLY A 221 -13.62 -29.82 -26.57
N TRP A 222 -13.04 -30.99 -26.24
CA TRP A 222 -13.76 -32.09 -25.59
C TRP A 222 -13.62 -32.04 -24.06
N PRO A 223 -14.62 -32.51 -23.29
CA PRO A 223 -14.60 -32.52 -21.82
C PRO A 223 -13.70 -33.63 -21.28
N ALA A 224 -12.38 -33.49 -21.49
CA ALA A 224 -11.39 -34.51 -21.21
C ALA A 224 -11.46 -35.08 -19.77
N PRO A 225 -11.65 -34.27 -18.70
CA PRO A 225 -11.83 -34.80 -17.35
C PRO A 225 -13.08 -35.68 -17.19
N LEU A 226 -14.23 -35.28 -17.76
CA LEU A 226 -15.47 -36.05 -17.69
C LEU A 226 -15.32 -37.39 -18.42
N ILE A 227 -14.71 -37.37 -19.61
CA ILE A 227 -14.43 -38.58 -20.40
C ILE A 227 -13.56 -39.54 -19.58
N ALA A 228 -12.49 -39.03 -18.96
CA ALA A 228 -11.60 -39.85 -18.14
C ALA A 228 -12.34 -40.49 -16.95
N ILE A 229 -13.17 -39.71 -16.24
CA ILE A 229 -14.00 -40.24 -15.14
C ILE A 229 -14.93 -41.33 -15.64
N VAL A 230 -15.67 -41.10 -16.73
CA VAL A 230 -16.65 -42.06 -17.27
C VAL A 230 -15.95 -43.35 -17.69
N VAL A 231 -14.85 -43.24 -18.43
CA VAL A 231 -14.07 -44.40 -18.90
C VAL A 231 -13.53 -45.20 -17.71
N VAL A 232 -12.91 -44.54 -16.73
CA VAL A 232 -12.30 -45.24 -15.58
C VAL A 232 -13.37 -45.81 -14.65
N THR A 233 -14.51 -45.14 -14.49
CA THR A 233 -15.66 -45.68 -13.74
C THR A 233 -16.25 -46.91 -14.43
N ALA A 234 -16.39 -46.88 -15.77
CA ALA A 234 -16.84 -48.02 -16.54
C ALA A 234 -15.86 -49.21 -16.42
N LEU A 235 -14.55 -48.97 -16.45
CA LEU A 235 -13.56 -50.02 -16.20
C LEU A 235 -13.72 -50.64 -14.80
N VAL A 236 -13.90 -49.83 -13.76
CA VAL A 236 -14.09 -50.35 -12.41
C VAL A 236 -15.38 -51.17 -12.30
N GLY A 237 -16.50 -50.67 -12.83
CA GLY A 237 -17.78 -51.37 -12.78
C GLY A 237 -17.84 -52.65 -13.63
N LEU A 238 -17.30 -52.63 -14.86
CA LEU A 238 -17.36 -53.78 -15.77
C LEU A 238 -16.44 -54.94 -15.34
N PHE A 239 -15.28 -54.61 -14.76
CA PHE A 239 -14.30 -55.61 -14.31
C PHE A 239 -14.39 -55.89 -12.80
N GLY A 240 -15.34 -55.28 -12.07
CA GLY A 240 -15.53 -55.46 -10.63
C GLY A 240 -14.29 -55.08 -9.80
N LEU A 241 -13.53 -54.06 -10.22
CA LEU A 241 -12.25 -53.72 -9.61
C LEU A 241 -12.38 -53.17 -8.19
N ASP A 242 -13.58 -52.77 -7.78
CA ASP A 242 -13.92 -52.42 -6.40
C ASP A 242 -13.72 -53.62 -5.45
N THR A 243 -14.07 -54.84 -5.89
CA THR A 243 -13.82 -56.08 -5.13
C THR A 243 -12.32 -56.42 -5.03
N TRP A 244 -11.50 -55.85 -5.91
CA TRP A 244 -10.04 -55.96 -5.90
C TRP A 244 -9.40 -54.86 -5.04
N GLY A 245 -10.22 -54.16 -4.25
CA GLY A 245 -9.81 -53.13 -3.30
C GLY A 245 -9.80 -51.72 -3.88
N VAL A 246 -10.17 -51.46 -5.13
CA VAL A 246 -10.21 -50.07 -5.60
C VAL A 246 -11.21 -49.26 -4.76
N SER A 247 -10.73 -48.17 -4.13
CA SER A 247 -11.61 -47.32 -3.31
C SER A 247 -12.54 -46.49 -4.19
N ILE A 248 -13.83 -46.78 -4.09
CA ILE A 248 -14.92 -46.08 -4.77
C ILE A 248 -15.56 -45.01 -3.87
N LEU A 249 -16.53 -44.29 -4.41
CA LEU A 249 -17.28 -43.25 -3.70
C LEU A 249 -18.18 -43.85 -2.61
N GLY A 250 -18.86 -44.95 -2.93
CA GLY A 250 -19.80 -45.64 -2.04
C GLY A 250 -21.23 -45.10 -2.14
N GLU A 251 -22.13 -45.63 -1.31
CA GLU A 251 -23.55 -45.27 -1.34
C GLU A 251 -23.76 -43.77 -1.12
N LEU A 252 -24.59 -43.18 -1.98
CA LEU A 252 -24.97 -41.78 -1.92
C LEU A 252 -26.39 -41.68 -1.35
N PRO A 253 -26.65 -40.71 -0.47
CA PRO A 253 -28.00 -40.50 0.06
C PRO A 253 -28.95 -40.05 -1.05
N HIS A 254 -30.24 -40.37 -0.88
CA HIS A 254 -31.32 -39.97 -1.78
C HIS A 254 -32.22 -38.90 -1.12
N GLY A 255 -32.59 -37.85 -1.86
CA GLY A 255 -33.56 -36.85 -1.38
C GLY A 255 -33.33 -35.44 -1.92
N PHE A 256 -34.43 -34.68 -2.00
CA PHE A 256 -34.36 -33.24 -2.27
C PHE A 256 -33.97 -32.48 -0.98
N PRO A 257 -33.21 -31.37 -1.04
CA PRO A 257 -32.91 -30.53 0.14
C PRO A 257 -34.21 -30.06 0.83
N PRO A 258 -34.58 -30.59 2.01
CA PRO A 258 -35.82 -30.20 2.66
C PRO A 258 -35.72 -28.80 3.24
N LEU A 259 -36.86 -28.16 3.49
CA LEU A 259 -36.88 -26.93 4.27
C LEU A 259 -36.76 -27.26 5.76
N THR A 260 -35.82 -26.63 6.45
CA THR A 260 -35.63 -26.79 7.90
C THR A 260 -36.41 -25.72 8.67
N SER A 261 -37.06 -26.13 9.77
CA SER A 261 -37.56 -25.21 10.78
C SER A 261 -36.39 -24.62 11.58
N LEU A 262 -36.00 -23.39 11.26
CA LEU A 262 -34.91 -22.70 11.96
C LEU A 262 -35.36 -22.19 13.34
N PRO A 263 -34.53 -22.31 14.39
CA PRO A 263 -34.81 -21.78 15.72
C PRO A 263 -34.62 -20.26 15.79
N LEU A 264 -35.39 -19.50 15.00
CA LEU A 264 -35.25 -18.03 14.86
C LEU A 264 -35.57 -17.26 16.15
N THR A 265 -36.35 -17.84 17.05
CA THR A 265 -36.76 -17.23 18.32
C THR A 265 -35.88 -17.64 19.50
N ASP A 266 -34.93 -18.56 19.31
CA ASP A 266 -34.01 -18.99 20.36
C ASP A 266 -32.83 -18.00 20.47
N PHE A 267 -33.06 -16.91 21.19
CA PHE A 267 -32.05 -15.87 21.40
C PHE A 267 -30.81 -16.38 22.15
N GLY A 268 -30.96 -17.40 23.00
CA GLY A 268 -29.84 -18.01 23.71
C GLY A 268 -28.90 -18.73 22.75
N LEU A 269 -29.46 -19.56 21.85
CA LEU A 269 -28.70 -20.21 20.80
C LEU A 269 -28.01 -19.18 19.87
N ILE A 270 -28.74 -18.14 19.45
CA ILE A 270 -28.19 -17.08 18.59
C ILE A 270 -26.99 -16.39 19.26
N GLN A 271 -27.11 -16.02 20.53
CA GLN A 271 -26.04 -15.37 21.29
C GLN A 271 -24.81 -16.27 21.40
N ASN A 272 -25.00 -17.57 21.67
CA ASN A 272 -23.92 -18.54 21.78
C ASN A 272 -23.20 -18.78 20.43
N LEU A 273 -23.94 -18.72 19.32
CA LEU A 273 -23.37 -18.89 17.97
C LEU A 273 -22.71 -17.62 17.41
N LEU A 274 -22.99 -16.44 17.98
CA LEU A 274 -22.66 -15.16 17.36
C LEU A 274 -21.15 -14.98 17.11
N VAL A 275 -20.32 -15.20 18.14
CA VAL A 275 -18.86 -14.98 18.07
C VAL A 275 -18.22 -15.95 17.07
N GLY A 276 -18.56 -17.24 17.15
CA GLY A 276 -18.06 -18.24 16.21
C GLY A 276 -18.51 -17.95 14.78
N SER A 277 -19.78 -17.60 14.59
CA SER A 277 -20.33 -17.23 13.28
C SER A 277 -19.62 -16.03 12.67
N MET A 278 -19.30 -15.00 13.46
CA MET A 278 -18.53 -13.84 12.97
C MET A 278 -17.13 -14.24 12.50
N ALA A 279 -16.44 -15.11 13.24
CA ALA A 279 -15.13 -15.62 12.85
C ALA A 279 -15.22 -16.42 11.53
N VAL A 280 -16.18 -17.34 11.42
CA VAL A 280 -16.40 -18.13 10.19
C VAL A 280 -16.81 -17.24 9.01
N ALA A 281 -17.60 -16.20 9.27
CA ALA A 281 -18.00 -15.24 8.26
C ALA A 281 -16.79 -14.49 7.70
N ALA A 282 -15.93 -13.94 8.56
CA ALA A 282 -14.72 -13.23 8.17
C ALA A 282 -13.72 -14.12 7.43
N ILE A 283 -13.39 -15.30 7.99
CA ILE A 283 -12.42 -16.23 7.40
C ILE A 283 -12.90 -16.71 6.03
N GLY A 284 -14.15 -17.15 5.91
CA GLY A 284 -14.65 -17.64 4.62
C GLY A 284 -14.84 -16.54 3.57
N LEU A 285 -15.00 -15.25 3.96
CA LEU A 285 -14.92 -14.13 3.01
C LEU A 285 -13.50 -13.93 2.48
N VAL A 286 -12.50 -13.99 3.36
CA VAL A 286 -11.08 -13.92 2.95
C VAL A 286 -10.77 -15.08 2.00
N GLU A 287 -11.21 -16.30 2.31
CA GLU A 287 -11.05 -17.47 1.44
C GLU A 287 -11.74 -17.25 0.08
N ALA A 288 -13.05 -16.99 0.06
CA ALA A 288 -13.84 -16.83 -1.17
C ALA A 288 -13.28 -15.73 -2.07
N THR A 289 -12.96 -14.56 -1.51
CA THR A 289 -12.44 -13.44 -2.30
C THR A 289 -11.02 -13.66 -2.81
N SER A 290 -10.17 -14.32 -2.03
CA SER A 290 -8.81 -14.65 -2.47
C SER A 290 -8.84 -15.64 -3.63
N ILE A 291 -9.71 -16.66 -3.57
CA ILE A 291 -9.93 -17.62 -4.66
C ILE A 291 -10.50 -16.91 -5.89
N ALA A 292 -11.54 -16.10 -5.70
CA ALA A 292 -12.16 -15.37 -6.79
C ALA A 292 -11.16 -14.47 -7.51
N ARG A 293 -10.29 -13.77 -6.75
CA ARG A 293 -9.25 -12.90 -7.31
C ARG A 293 -8.15 -13.69 -7.99
N ALA A 294 -7.73 -14.80 -7.40
CA ALA A 294 -6.80 -15.76 -7.97
C ALA A 294 -7.21 -16.21 -9.36
N ILE A 295 -8.45 -16.68 -9.49
CA ILE A 295 -8.95 -17.15 -10.78
C ILE A 295 -9.27 -15.96 -11.69
N ALA A 296 -9.65 -14.81 -11.15
CA ALA A 296 -9.87 -13.60 -11.94
C ALA A 296 -8.62 -13.09 -12.64
N VAL A 297 -7.46 -13.13 -11.98
CA VAL A 297 -6.18 -12.76 -12.60
C VAL A 297 -5.84 -13.70 -13.76
N GLN A 298 -6.14 -14.99 -13.64
CA GLN A 298 -5.86 -15.97 -14.70
C GLN A 298 -6.85 -15.86 -15.88
N SER A 299 -8.14 -15.68 -15.57
CA SER A 299 -9.21 -15.62 -16.58
C SER A 299 -9.41 -14.23 -17.20
N GLY A 300 -8.86 -13.17 -16.60
CA GLY A 300 -9.04 -11.78 -17.03
C GLY A 300 -10.41 -11.18 -16.68
N GLN A 301 -11.24 -11.85 -15.89
CA GLN A 301 -12.53 -11.29 -15.44
C GLN A 301 -12.33 -10.14 -14.44
N ARG A 302 -13.30 -9.24 -14.37
CA ARG A 302 -13.36 -8.20 -13.34
C ARG A 302 -14.17 -8.70 -12.15
N LEU A 303 -13.65 -8.48 -10.95
CA LEU A 303 -14.31 -8.87 -9.71
C LEU A 303 -14.80 -7.64 -8.96
N ASN A 304 -16.07 -7.64 -8.54
CA ASN A 304 -16.62 -6.70 -7.57
C ASN A 304 -16.72 -7.41 -6.21
N SER A 305 -15.82 -7.07 -5.28
CA SER A 305 -15.76 -7.70 -3.96
C SER A 305 -17.04 -7.52 -3.13
N ASN A 306 -17.73 -6.38 -3.25
CA ASN A 306 -18.98 -6.13 -2.52
C ASN A 306 -20.10 -7.05 -3.02
N GLN A 307 -20.21 -7.21 -4.34
CA GLN A 307 -21.15 -8.15 -4.93
C GLN A 307 -20.82 -9.60 -4.56
N GLU A 308 -19.53 -9.94 -4.49
CA GLU A 308 -19.11 -11.26 -4.01
C GLU A 308 -19.55 -11.50 -2.57
N PHE A 309 -19.40 -10.51 -1.69
CA PHE A 309 -19.88 -10.60 -0.29
C PHE A 309 -21.39 -10.82 -0.22
N VAL A 310 -22.18 -10.10 -1.03
CA VAL A 310 -23.63 -10.30 -1.13
C VAL A 310 -23.96 -11.72 -1.59
N GLY A 311 -23.30 -12.23 -2.63
CA GLY A 311 -23.50 -13.59 -3.13
C GLY A 311 -23.17 -14.67 -2.09
N GLN A 312 -22.03 -14.54 -1.42
CA GLN A 312 -21.64 -15.46 -0.33
C GLN A 312 -22.62 -15.39 0.86
N GLY A 313 -23.13 -14.20 1.18
CA GLY A 313 -24.12 -13.99 2.22
C GLY A 313 -25.46 -14.66 1.91
N LEU A 314 -26.01 -14.39 0.73
CA LEU A 314 -27.26 -15.00 0.27
C LEU A 314 -27.15 -16.51 0.13
N ALA A 315 -26.01 -17.03 -0.35
CA ALA A 315 -25.76 -18.46 -0.42
C ALA A 315 -25.87 -19.13 0.95
N ASN A 316 -25.24 -18.55 1.98
CA ASN A 316 -25.28 -19.10 3.34
C ASN A 316 -26.68 -19.01 3.98
N ILE A 317 -27.40 -17.90 3.76
CA ILE A 317 -28.80 -17.78 4.21
C ILE A 317 -29.64 -18.88 3.57
N ALA A 318 -29.59 -19.02 2.24
CA ALA A 318 -30.37 -20.02 1.52
C ALA A 318 -30.02 -21.44 2.01
N VAL A 319 -28.74 -21.78 2.10
CA VAL A 319 -28.28 -23.08 2.56
C VAL A 319 -28.83 -23.43 3.95
N GLY A 320 -28.87 -22.47 4.89
CA GLY A 320 -29.46 -22.69 6.22
C GLY A 320 -30.95 -23.06 6.16
N PHE A 321 -31.72 -22.45 5.26
CA PHE A 321 -33.14 -22.80 5.08
C PHE A 321 -33.34 -24.16 4.41
N PHE A 322 -32.39 -24.63 3.58
CA PHE A 322 -32.46 -25.89 2.84
C PHE A 322 -31.68 -27.05 3.51
N SER A 323 -31.69 -27.10 4.84
CA SER A 323 -31.04 -28.14 5.65
C SER A 323 -29.54 -28.35 5.37
N GLY A 324 -28.84 -27.31 4.93
CA GLY A 324 -27.38 -27.32 4.79
C GLY A 324 -26.68 -26.68 5.98
N TYR A 325 -25.37 -26.46 5.84
CA TYR A 325 -24.52 -25.78 6.83
C TYR A 325 -23.60 -24.77 6.15
N THR A 326 -22.91 -23.96 6.95
CA THR A 326 -22.07 -22.85 6.46
C THR A 326 -21.18 -23.22 5.27
N CYS A 327 -21.19 -22.38 4.23
CA CYS A 327 -20.45 -22.59 2.99
C CYS A 327 -19.46 -21.46 2.69
N ALA A 328 -18.46 -21.74 1.85
CA ALA A 328 -17.48 -20.78 1.33
C ALA A 328 -17.03 -21.14 -0.09
N GLY A 329 -16.10 -20.36 -0.65
CA GLY A 329 -15.51 -20.65 -1.97
C GLY A 329 -14.47 -21.76 -1.91
N SER A 330 -14.39 -22.62 -2.93
CA SER A 330 -13.41 -23.72 -2.99
C SER A 330 -12.38 -23.52 -4.11
N PHE A 331 -11.08 -23.54 -3.77
CA PHE A 331 -10.01 -23.47 -4.77
C PHE A 331 -10.09 -24.62 -5.77
N THR A 332 -10.30 -25.84 -5.27
CA THR A 332 -10.31 -27.06 -6.08
C THR A 332 -11.46 -27.06 -7.08
N ARG A 333 -12.69 -26.80 -6.63
CA ARG A 333 -13.87 -26.80 -7.51
C ARG A 333 -13.82 -25.65 -8.52
N SER A 334 -13.42 -24.46 -8.05
CA SER A 334 -13.32 -23.28 -8.92
C SER A 334 -12.20 -23.43 -9.97
N GLY A 335 -11.06 -24.03 -9.60
CA GLY A 335 -9.97 -24.36 -10.52
C GLY A 335 -10.39 -25.39 -11.56
N VAL A 336 -11.12 -26.44 -11.17
CA VAL A 336 -11.71 -27.41 -12.11
C VAL A 336 -12.71 -26.73 -13.05
N ASN A 337 -13.60 -25.89 -12.53
CA ASN A 337 -14.57 -25.14 -13.33
C ASN A 337 -13.88 -24.25 -14.39
N TYR A 338 -12.83 -23.52 -13.98
CA TYR A 338 -12.02 -22.70 -14.88
C TYR A 338 -11.27 -23.52 -15.93
N THR A 339 -10.55 -24.57 -15.51
CA THR A 339 -9.77 -25.42 -16.43
C THR A 339 -10.63 -26.28 -17.36
N ALA A 340 -11.87 -26.58 -16.97
CA ALA A 340 -12.85 -27.23 -17.82
C ALA A 340 -13.49 -26.27 -18.86
N GLY A 341 -13.15 -24.97 -18.81
CA GLY A 341 -13.51 -24.00 -19.84
C GLY A 341 -14.83 -23.27 -19.61
N ALA A 342 -15.30 -23.17 -18.35
CA ALA A 342 -16.46 -22.35 -18.03
C ALA A 342 -16.28 -20.90 -18.51
N ARG A 343 -17.38 -20.29 -18.97
CA ARG A 343 -17.39 -18.93 -19.52
C ARG A 343 -18.32 -17.99 -18.77
N THR A 344 -19.35 -18.52 -18.11
CA THR A 344 -20.31 -17.72 -17.35
C THR A 344 -20.57 -18.33 -15.97
N PRO A 345 -21.14 -17.55 -15.01
CA PRO A 345 -21.55 -18.09 -13.71
C PRO A 345 -22.55 -19.26 -13.82
N MET A 346 -23.25 -19.41 -14.96
CA MET A 346 -24.21 -20.49 -15.16
C MET A 346 -23.57 -21.88 -15.07
N SER A 347 -22.25 -22.03 -15.29
CA SER A 347 -21.60 -23.32 -15.08
C SER A 347 -21.73 -23.82 -13.63
N ASN A 348 -21.70 -22.91 -12.64
CA ASN A 348 -21.91 -23.24 -11.24
C ASN A 348 -23.38 -23.55 -10.91
N VAL A 349 -24.33 -22.86 -11.56
CA VAL A 349 -25.76 -23.17 -11.45
C VAL A 349 -26.04 -24.57 -12.00
N PHE A 350 -25.56 -24.87 -13.20
CA PHE A 350 -25.71 -26.18 -13.82
C PHE A 350 -25.03 -27.28 -13.00
N ALA A 351 -23.97 -26.98 -12.27
CA ALA A 351 -23.32 -27.97 -11.42
C ALA A 351 -24.13 -28.30 -10.18
N GLY A 352 -24.71 -27.29 -9.52
CA GLY A 352 -25.65 -27.54 -8.41
C GLY A 352 -26.85 -28.35 -8.88
N LEU A 353 -27.41 -28.02 -10.05
CA LEU A 353 -28.49 -28.79 -10.68
C LEU A 353 -28.05 -30.21 -11.05
N PHE A 354 -26.83 -30.39 -11.57
CA PHE A 354 -26.31 -31.72 -11.89
C PHE A 354 -26.14 -32.58 -10.65
N VAL A 355 -25.60 -32.02 -9.56
CA VAL A 355 -25.50 -32.74 -8.28
C VAL A 355 -26.89 -33.15 -7.80
N LEU A 356 -27.88 -32.27 -7.89
CA LEU A 356 -29.28 -32.60 -7.58
C LEU A 356 -29.81 -33.74 -8.45
N VAL A 357 -29.59 -33.70 -9.77
CA VAL A 357 -30.04 -34.76 -10.69
C VAL A 357 -29.37 -36.10 -10.37
N VAL A 358 -28.05 -36.12 -10.10
CA VAL A 358 -27.33 -37.33 -9.72
C VAL A 358 -27.91 -37.94 -8.45
N LEU A 359 -28.19 -37.11 -7.45
CA LEU A 359 -28.74 -37.53 -6.15
C LEU A 359 -30.15 -38.14 -6.32
N LEU A 360 -30.96 -37.62 -7.24
CA LEU A 360 -32.32 -38.10 -7.51
C LEU A 360 -32.39 -39.31 -8.45
N THR A 361 -31.43 -39.49 -9.39
CA THR A 361 -31.59 -40.48 -10.49
C THR A 361 -30.41 -41.42 -10.72
N VAL A 362 -29.17 -41.00 -10.41
CA VAL A 362 -27.94 -41.72 -10.82
C VAL A 362 -27.07 -42.13 -9.62
N ALA A 363 -27.58 -41.98 -8.39
CA ALA A 363 -26.78 -42.16 -7.17
C ALA A 363 -26.13 -43.56 -7.09
N SER A 364 -26.86 -44.61 -7.50
CA SER A 364 -26.36 -45.99 -7.53
C SER A 364 -25.18 -46.19 -8.50
N TYR A 365 -25.15 -45.48 -9.64
CA TYR A 365 -24.04 -45.56 -10.59
C TYR A 365 -22.87 -44.67 -10.17
N ALA A 366 -23.16 -43.49 -9.63
CA ALA A 366 -22.14 -42.58 -9.11
C ALA A 366 -21.36 -43.18 -7.92
N ALA A 367 -21.94 -44.15 -7.20
CA ALA A 367 -21.27 -44.90 -6.14
C ALA A 367 -19.98 -45.61 -6.62
N PHE A 368 -19.90 -46.02 -7.89
CA PHE A 368 -18.75 -46.72 -8.47
C PHE A 368 -17.59 -45.80 -8.88
N ILE A 369 -17.74 -44.48 -8.76
CA ILE A 369 -16.70 -43.54 -9.18
C ILE A 369 -15.42 -43.76 -8.36
N PRO A 370 -14.29 -44.11 -8.99
CA PRO A 370 -13.05 -44.39 -8.26
C PRO A 370 -12.42 -43.11 -7.72
N ARG A 371 -12.00 -43.11 -6.45
CA ARG A 371 -11.31 -41.96 -5.84
C ARG A 371 -10.02 -41.58 -6.57
N ALA A 372 -9.34 -42.55 -7.18
CA ALA A 372 -8.15 -42.31 -7.99
C ALA A 372 -8.43 -41.55 -9.31
N ALA A 373 -9.60 -41.74 -9.91
CA ALA A 373 -9.98 -40.96 -11.10
C ALA A 373 -10.18 -39.48 -10.74
N LEU A 374 -10.84 -39.22 -9.62
CA LEU A 374 -10.99 -37.87 -9.10
C LEU A 374 -9.63 -37.24 -8.76
N ALA A 375 -8.75 -37.99 -8.10
CA ALA A 375 -7.39 -37.55 -7.80
C ALA A 375 -6.63 -37.14 -9.07
N GLY A 376 -6.70 -37.96 -10.14
CA GLY A 376 -6.07 -37.66 -11.42
C GLY A 376 -6.60 -36.36 -12.06
N VAL A 377 -7.92 -36.18 -12.09
CA VAL A 377 -8.55 -34.93 -12.57
C VAL A 377 -8.07 -33.72 -11.78
N LEU A 378 -8.07 -33.82 -10.46
CA LEU A 378 -7.68 -32.75 -9.56
C LEU A 378 -6.19 -32.41 -9.67
N MET A 379 -5.31 -33.39 -9.88
CA MET A 379 -3.88 -33.17 -10.12
C MET A 379 -3.63 -32.41 -11.41
N VAL A 380 -4.35 -32.73 -12.49
CA VAL A 380 -4.25 -31.98 -13.77
C VAL A 380 -4.73 -30.54 -13.59
N ALA A 381 -5.88 -30.33 -12.92
CA ALA A 381 -6.37 -28.99 -12.64
C ALA A 381 -5.40 -28.17 -11.78
N ALA A 382 -4.84 -28.79 -10.74
CA ALA A 382 -3.87 -28.17 -9.83
C ALA A 382 -2.58 -27.75 -10.55
N TYR A 383 -2.10 -28.57 -11.49
CA TYR A 383 -0.95 -28.21 -12.33
C TYR A 383 -1.25 -26.99 -13.21
N GLY A 384 -2.46 -26.90 -13.77
CA GLY A 384 -2.90 -25.78 -14.60
C GLY A 384 -2.99 -24.45 -13.86
N MET A 385 -3.17 -24.47 -12.53
CA MET A 385 -3.22 -23.25 -11.70
C MET A 385 -1.87 -22.57 -11.51
N ILE A 386 -0.75 -23.26 -11.79
CA ILE A 386 0.60 -22.73 -11.60
C ILE A 386 1.03 -21.93 -12.83
N ASP A 387 0.84 -20.61 -12.80
CA ASP A 387 1.26 -19.71 -13.90
C ASP A 387 2.77 -19.42 -13.88
N ARG A 388 3.52 -20.36 -14.46
CA ARG A 388 5.00 -20.27 -14.59
C ARG A 388 5.45 -19.03 -15.36
N LYS A 389 4.65 -18.55 -16.33
CA LYS A 389 5.01 -17.37 -17.15
C LYS A 389 4.92 -16.10 -16.31
N ALA A 390 3.85 -15.95 -15.52
CA ALA A 390 3.69 -14.83 -14.61
C ALA A 390 4.74 -14.86 -13.48
N MET A 391 5.02 -16.03 -12.90
CA MET A 391 6.08 -16.19 -11.90
C MET A 391 7.45 -15.75 -12.45
N LYS A 392 7.81 -16.22 -13.65
CA LYS A 392 9.07 -15.82 -14.31
C LYS A 392 9.12 -14.32 -14.58
N ARG A 393 8.00 -13.71 -15.02
CA ARG A 393 7.91 -12.26 -15.24
C ARG A 393 8.13 -11.48 -13.95
N ILE A 394 7.47 -11.85 -12.86
CA ILE A 394 7.66 -11.22 -11.54
C ILE A 394 9.13 -11.33 -11.12
N TRP A 395 9.70 -12.53 -11.23
CA TRP A 395 11.09 -12.82 -10.85
C TRP A 395 12.08 -11.85 -11.47
N HIS A 396 11.90 -11.54 -12.76
CA HIS A 396 12.78 -10.64 -13.51
C HIS A 396 12.40 -9.15 -13.43
N THR A 397 11.23 -8.78 -12.91
CA THR A 397 10.75 -7.38 -12.93
C THR A 397 11.16 -6.61 -11.68
N SER A 398 10.90 -7.13 -10.48
CA SER A 398 11.05 -6.38 -9.23
C SER A 398 11.42 -7.31 -8.08
N ARG A 399 12.60 -7.09 -7.49
CA ARG A 399 13.16 -7.98 -6.45
C ARG A 399 12.21 -8.27 -5.29
N GLY A 400 11.34 -7.33 -4.93
CA GLY A 400 10.40 -7.64 -3.86
C GLY A 400 8.96 -7.81 -4.22
N ASP A 401 8.59 -7.68 -5.49
CA ASP A 401 7.45 -8.46 -5.96
C ASP A 401 7.80 -9.96 -5.94
N SER A 402 9.03 -10.32 -6.31
CA SER A 402 9.55 -11.68 -6.16
C SER A 402 9.58 -12.14 -4.71
N MET A 403 10.05 -11.31 -3.79
CA MET A 403 10.03 -11.59 -2.34
C MET A 403 8.59 -11.83 -1.83
N ILE A 404 7.64 -10.96 -2.19
CA ILE A 404 6.23 -11.13 -1.80
C ILE A 404 5.66 -12.44 -2.35
N MET A 405 5.92 -12.75 -3.63
CA MET A 405 5.45 -13.98 -4.27
C MET A 405 6.02 -15.23 -3.59
N VAL A 406 7.33 -15.28 -3.32
CA VAL A 406 7.98 -16.41 -2.64
C VAL A 406 7.50 -16.54 -1.20
N ALA A 407 7.41 -15.43 -0.47
CA ALA A 407 6.92 -15.44 0.91
C ALA A 407 5.48 -15.96 0.99
N THR A 408 4.62 -15.53 0.06
CA THR A 408 3.22 -16.00 0.00
C THR A 408 3.14 -17.48 -0.39
N LEU A 409 3.95 -17.93 -1.37
CA LEU A 409 4.02 -19.34 -1.75
C LEU A 409 4.46 -20.20 -0.56
N ALA A 410 5.53 -19.80 0.13
CA ALA A 410 6.02 -20.51 1.32
C ALA A 410 4.96 -20.51 2.44
N ALA A 411 4.33 -19.37 2.71
CA ALA A 411 3.25 -19.27 3.69
C ALA A 411 2.06 -20.18 3.34
N THR A 412 1.72 -20.32 2.06
CA THR A 412 0.63 -21.21 1.61
C THR A 412 0.95 -22.69 1.83
N LEU A 413 2.23 -23.07 1.85
CA LEU A 413 2.64 -24.44 2.13
C LEU A 413 2.75 -24.72 3.64
N ILE A 414 3.09 -23.70 4.45
CA ILE A 414 3.35 -23.86 5.88
C ILE A 414 2.09 -23.60 6.74
N LEU A 415 1.27 -22.64 6.32
CA LEU A 415 0.13 -22.14 7.07
C LEU A 415 -1.19 -22.48 6.35
N PRO A 416 -2.32 -22.54 7.08
CA PRO A 416 -3.63 -22.53 6.45
C PRO A 416 -3.79 -21.34 5.50
N LEU A 417 -4.59 -21.57 4.45
CA LEU A 417 -4.67 -20.70 3.28
C LEU A 417 -5.05 -19.24 3.63
N GLU A 418 -5.98 -19.05 4.56
CA GLU A 418 -6.42 -17.74 5.03
C GLU A 418 -5.27 -16.93 5.67
N TYR A 419 -4.43 -17.57 6.48
CA TYR A 419 -3.25 -16.93 7.09
C TYR A 419 -2.15 -16.68 6.05
N ALA A 420 -2.04 -17.54 5.04
CA ALA A 420 -1.13 -17.31 3.93
C ALA A 420 -1.48 -16.05 3.12
N VAL A 421 -2.78 -15.82 2.87
CA VAL A 421 -3.26 -14.58 2.23
C VAL A 421 -2.95 -13.38 3.11
N LEU A 422 -3.33 -13.42 4.40
CA LEU A 422 -3.16 -12.30 5.32
C LEU A 422 -1.68 -11.93 5.47
N SER A 423 -0.79 -12.91 5.62
CA SER A 423 0.66 -12.67 5.68
C SER A 423 1.18 -12.05 4.38
N GLY A 424 0.74 -12.53 3.21
CA GLY A 424 1.11 -11.93 1.92
C GLY A 424 0.68 -10.46 1.81
N ILE A 425 -0.52 -10.12 2.25
CA ILE A 425 -1.02 -8.73 2.30
C ILE A 425 -0.17 -7.88 3.25
N ILE A 426 0.10 -8.38 4.47
CA ILE A 426 0.91 -7.67 5.46
C ILE A 426 2.31 -7.38 4.90
N VAL A 427 2.98 -8.38 4.32
CA VAL A 427 4.31 -8.20 3.72
C VAL A 427 4.25 -7.17 2.58
N SER A 428 3.20 -7.20 1.76
CA SER A 428 2.99 -6.23 0.68
C SER A 428 2.81 -4.80 1.22
N ILE A 429 2.00 -4.62 2.26
CA ILE A 429 1.76 -3.32 2.91
C ILE A 429 3.03 -2.81 3.59
N VAL A 430 3.71 -3.65 4.39
CA VAL A 430 4.96 -3.28 5.06
C VAL A 430 6.02 -2.85 4.05
N ARG A 431 6.19 -3.61 2.97
CA ARG A 431 7.12 -3.24 1.90
C ARG A 431 6.74 -1.92 1.23
N PHE A 432 5.45 -1.71 0.96
CA PHE A 432 4.97 -0.45 0.41
C PHE A 432 5.28 0.72 1.35
N LEU A 433 4.99 0.57 2.66
CA LEU A 433 5.26 1.57 3.68
C LEU A 433 6.76 1.89 3.79
N VAL A 434 7.65 0.88 3.81
CA VAL A 434 9.10 1.09 3.84
C VAL A 434 9.60 1.81 2.58
N LYS A 435 9.00 1.53 1.42
CA LYS A 435 9.35 2.20 0.16
C LYS A 435 8.90 3.66 0.17
N THR A 436 7.73 3.97 0.71
CA THR A 436 7.19 5.34 0.76
C THR A 436 7.76 6.17 1.90
N SER A 437 8.26 5.54 2.98
CA SER A 437 8.91 6.22 4.12
C SER A 437 10.30 6.78 3.79
N MET A 438 10.89 6.40 2.65
CA MET A 438 12.16 6.94 2.16
C MET A 438 11.96 7.65 0.81
N PRO A 439 11.23 8.78 0.78
CA PRO A 439 11.07 9.55 -0.44
C PRO A 439 12.44 10.07 -0.92
N GLN A 440 12.57 10.34 -2.21
CA GLN A 440 13.81 10.91 -2.73
C GLN A 440 13.97 12.35 -2.23
N VAL A 441 14.99 12.60 -1.42
CA VAL A 441 15.37 13.96 -0.99
C VAL A 441 16.73 14.27 -1.57
N GLN A 442 16.75 15.14 -2.58
CA GLN A 442 17.97 15.42 -3.35
C GLN A 442 18.24 16.92 -3.35
N THR A 443 19.49 17.26 -3.07
CA THR A 443 20.03 18.58 -3.35
C THR A 443 20.11 18.77 -4.86
N MET A 444 19.74 19.95 -5.32
CA MET A 444 19.63 20.27 -6.74
C MET A 444 20.51 21.44 -7.11
N VAL A 445 21.07 21.37 -8.30
CA VAL A 445 21.77 22.48 -8.96
C VAL A 445 21.10 22.78 -10.30
N PRO A 446 21.13 24.03 -10.78
CA PRO A 446 20.65 24.33 -12.14
C PRO A 446 21.48 23.60 -13.19
N ASP A 447 20.87 23.27 -14.31
CA ASP A 447 21.57 22.74 -15.48
C ASP A 447 22.44 23.82 -16.15
N PRO A 448 23.39 23.44 -17.03
CA PRO A 448 24.27 24.41 -17.70
C PRO A 448 23.54 25.49 -18.52
N ASN A 449 22.29 25.23 -18.91
CA ASN A 449 21.45 26.16 -19.66
C ASN A 449 20.52 27.00 -18.74
N PHE A 450 20.59 26.80 -17.43
CA PHE A 450 19.75 27.43 -16.40
C PHE A 450 18.23 27.31 -16.63
N ARG A 451 17.78 26.26 -17.32
CA ARG A 451 16.36 25.99 -17.59
C ARG A 451 15.77 24.97 -16.63
N HIS A 452 16.58 24.02 -16.17
CA HIS A 452 16.14 22.94 -15.32
C HIS A 452 17.04 22.79 -14.11
N PHE A 453 16.59 21.97 -13.16
CA PHE A 453 17.40 21.55 -12.04
C PHE A 453 17.75 20.07 -12.21
N MET A 454 19.00 19.72 -11.99
CA MET A 454 19.49 18.35 -11.94
C MET A 454 19.97 18.00 -10.53
N PRO A 455 19.99 16.71 -10.16
CA PRO A 455 20.56 16.28 -8.88
C PRO A 455 22.02 16.73 -8.78
N GLU A 456 22.42 17.13 -7.58
CA GLU A 456 23.81 17.43 -7.26
C GLU A 456 24.67 16.15 -7.42
N ALA A 457 25.49 16.12 -8.46
CA ALA A 457 26.43 15.04 -8.75
C ALA A 457 27.86 15.60 -8.67
N ASP A 458 28.29 15.93 -7.44
CA ASP A 458 29.57 16.59 -7.12
C ASP A 458 29.76 17.96 -7.80
N GLN A 459 28.66 18.59 -8.22
CA GLN A 459 28.68 19.94 -8.74
C GLN A 459 28.70 20.96 -7.60
N PRO A 460 29.41 22.09 -7.78
CA PRO A 460 29.45 23.12 -6.75
C PRO A 460 28.05 23.66 -6.47
N VAL A 461 27.71 23.82 -5.19
CA VAL A 461 26.43 24.36 -4.72
C VAL A 461 26.56 25.82 -4.32
N CYS A 462 25.45 26.56 -4.29
CA CYS A 462 25.48 27.96 -3.84
C CYS A 462 25.76 28.03 -2.33
N PRO A 463 26.71 28.87 -1.87
CA PRO A 463 26.96 29.07 -0.45
C PRO A 463 25.77 29.70 0.30
N GLN A 464 25.01 30.59 -0.32
CA GLN A 464 23.95 31.31 0.39
C GLN A 464 22.62 30.57 0.47
N VAL A 465 22.33 29.70 -0.51
CA VAL A 465 21.04 29.02 -0.63
C VAL A 465 21.20 27.55 -0.99
N GLY A 466 20.61 26.68 -0.18
CA GLY A 466 20.40 25.28 -0.53
C GLY A 466 19.12 25.12 -1.37
N VAL A 467 19.15 24.30 -2.41
CA VAL A 467 17.94 23.95 -3.18
C VAL A 467 17.72 22.45 -3.04
N ILE A 468 16.60 22.04 -2.45
CA ILE A 468 16.29 20.63 -2.20
C ILE A 468 14.93 20.28 -2.83
N THR A 469 14.86 19.16 -3.54
CA THR A 469 13.60 18.60 -4.03
C THR A 469 13.17 17.43 -3.16
N ILE A 470 11.89 17.43 -2.75
CA ILE A 470 11.26 16.30 -2.07
C ILE A 470 10.40 15.55 -3.10
N GLY A 471 10.77 14.30 -3.37
CA GLY A 471 10.16 13.40 -4.35
C GLY A 471 9.36 12.28 -3.69
N GLY A 472 8.11 12.57 -3.34
CA GLY A 472 7.17 11.61 -2.75
C GLY A 472 6.22 12.24 -1.74
N PRO A 473 5.29 11.44 -1.18
CA PRO A 473 4.37 11.90 -0.14
C PRO A 473 5.11 12.23 1.15
N LEU A 474 4.70 13.32 1.82
CA LEU A 474 5.27 13.75 3.08
C LEU A 474 4.31 13.44 4.23
N TYR A 475 4.42 12.22 4.76
CA TYR A 475 3.55 11.72 5.84
C TYR A 475 4.38 11.27 7.05
N PHE A 476 3.75 10.84 8.15
CA PHE A 476 4.43 10.44 9.40
C PHE A 476 5.59 9.46 9.20
N GLY A 477 5.54 8.58 8.20
CA GLY A 477 6.62 7.63 7.93
C GLY A 477 7.84 8.25 7.23
N ALA A 478 7.66 9.38 6.52
CA ALA A 478 8.70 10.02 5.72
C ALA A 478 9.38 11.21 6.41
N THR A 479 8.77 11.77 7.45
CA THR A 479 9.23 13.00 8.12
C THR A 479 10.68 12.91 8.60
N GLU A 480 11.02 11.86 9.33
CA GLU A 480 12.35 11.67 9.90
C GLU A 480 13.43 11.58 8.81
N HIS A 481 13.14 10.88 7.71
CA HIS A 481 14.06 10.78 6.58
C HIS A 481 14.30 12.15 5.93
N VAL A 482 13.24 12.93 5.72
CA VAL A 482 13.31 14.27 5.11
C VAL A 482 14.03 15.26 6.02
N GLU A 483 13.69 15.32 7.30
CA GLU A 483 14.37 16.17 8.27
C GLU A 483 15.86 15.82 8.37
N ARG A 484 16.19 14.53 8.44
CA ARG A 484 17.57 14.07 8.48
C ARG A 484 18.31 14.52 7.22
N ALA A 485 17.75 14.33 6.03
CA ALA A 485 18.38 14.73 4.77
C ALA A 485 18.64 16.25 4.72
N VAL A 486 17.68 17.07 5.15
CA VAL A 486 17.84 18.53 5.23
C VAL A 486 18.91 18.92 6.25
N ARG A 487 18.92 18.29 7.44
CA ARG A 487 19.96 18.52 8.46
C ARG A 487 21.34 18.10 7.98
N THR A 488 21.45 16.98 7.25
CA THR A 488 22.71 16.54 6.65
C THR A 488 23.22 17.53 5.61
N ASN A 489 22.35 18.04 4.73
CA ASN A 489 22.73 19.10 3.78
C ASN A 489 23.24 20.34 4.52
N LEU A 490 22.50 20.79 5.55
CA LEU A 490 22.86 21.96 6.34
C LEU A 490 24.16 21.76 7.15
N ALA A 491 24.48 20.53 7.55
CA ALA A 491 25.74 20.19 8.20
C ALA A 491 26.93 20.23 7.23
N ARG A 492 26.73 19.84 5.95
CA ARG A 492 27.74 19.94 4.89
C ARG A 492 27.98 21.39 4.44
N HIS A 493 26.91 22.20 4.44
CA HIS A 493 26.92 23.58 3.99
C HIS A 493 26.38 24.53 5.08
N PRO A 494 27.12 24.74 6.18
CA PRO A 494 26.68 25.59 7.29
C PRO A 494 26.45 27.05 6.88
N GLU A 495 27.06 27.50 5.78
CA GLU A 495 26.93 28.83 5.20
C GLU A 495 25.59 29.07 4.48
N GLN A 496 24.82 28.01 4.19
CA GLN A 496 23.50 28.09 3.57
C GLN A 496 22.44 28.55 4.58
N HIS A 497 22.27 29.86 4.70
CA HIS A 497 21.26 30.46 5.57
C HIS A 497 19.85 30.39 4.95
N PHE A 498 19.72 30.23 3.64
CA PHE A 498 18.41 30.12 2.99
C PHE A 498 18.21 28.72 2.39
N LEU A 499 16.97 28.25 2.38
CA LEU A 499 16.59 26.98 1.77
C LEU A 499 15.42 27.17 0.81
N LEU A 500 15.55 26.68 -0.41
CA LEU A 500 14.47 26.55 -1.38
C LEU A 500 14.02 25.09 -1.47
N LEU A 501 12.85 24.79 -0.89
CA LEU A 501 12.18 23.49 -0.97
C LEU A 501 11.29 23.41 -2.21
N ARG A 502 11.65 22.53 -3.15
CA ARG A 502 10.88 22.24 -4.36
C ARG A 502 9.89 21.12 -4.06
N MET A 503 8.59 21.45 -4.01
CA MET A 503 7.51 20.54 -3.59
C MET A 503 6.62 20.03 -4.73
N HIS A 504 7.02 20.24 -5.99
CA HIS A 504 6.22 19.85 -7.16
C HIS A 504 5.96 18.34 -7.31
N LEU A 505 6.78 17.51 -6.68
CA LEU A 505 6.61 16.05 -6.61
C LEU A 505 5.90 15.57 -5.34
N VAL A 506 5.59 16.47 -4.41
CA VAL A 506 4.80 16.15 -3.21
C VAL A 506 3.32 16.24 -3.57
N ASP A 507 2.68 15.09 -3.61
CA ASP A 507 1.25 14.92 -3.92
C ASP A 507 0.36 14.99 -2.68
N HIS A 508 0.86 14.43 -1.58
CA HIS A 508 0.17 14.38 -0.30
C HIS A 508 1.08 14.83 0.84
N ILE A 509 0.48 15.51 1.82
CA ILE A 509 1.10 15.82 3.11
C ILE A 509 0.10 15.42 4.20
N ASP A 510 0.57 15.01 5.37
CA ASP A 510 -0.26 14.85 6.56
C ASP A 510 0.14 15.86 7.66
N PHE A 511 -0.49 15.77 8.83
CA PHE A 511 -0.18 16.66 9.94
C PHE A 511 1.27 16.54 10.43
N SER A 512 1.82 15.32 10.51
CA SER A 512 3.22 15.10 10.88
C SER A 512 4.18 15.68 9.84
N GLY A 513 3.84 15.56 8.55
CA GLY A 513 4.54 16.19 7.45
C GLY A 513 4.59 17.71 7.57
N LEU A 514 3.48 18.34 7.96
CA LEU A 514 3.43 19.78 8.23
C LEU A 514 4.32 20.17 9.42
N GLN A 515 4.28 19.41 10.52
CA GLN A 515 5.15 19.63 11.68
C GLN A 515 6.64 19.52 11.32
N ALA A 516 7.01 18.58 10.43
CA ALA A 516 8.38 18.47 9.95
C ALA A 516 8.80 19.72 9.15
N LEU A 517 7.93 20.28 8.31
CA LEU A 517 8.21 21.53 7.61
C LEU A 517 8.31 22.72 8.57
N GLU A 518 7.50 22.76 9.63
CA GLU A 518 7.60 23.77 10.70
C GLU A 518 8.93 23.68 11.45
N SER A 519 9.35 22.47 11.79
CA SER A 519 10.63 22.15 12.43
C SER A 519 11.81 22.60 11.55
N ILE A 520 11.79 22.26 10.26
CA ILE A 520 12.79 22.71 9.27
C ILE A 520 12.79 24.25 9.17
N THR A 521 11.62 24.88 9.09
CA THR A 521 11.51 26.35 8.99
C THR A 521 12.08 27.02 10.25
N ARG A 522 11.76 26.50 11.43
CA ARG A 522 12.27 26.99 12.71
C ARG A 522 13.79 26.84 12.81
N LEU A 523 14.33 25.72 12.34
CA LEU A 523 15.78 25.46 12.31
C LEU A 523 16.54 26.52 11.49
N TYR A 524 16.05 26.87 10.30
CA TYR A 524 16.68 27.90 9.47
C TYR A 524 16.49 29.30 10.07
N ARG A 525 15.31 29.63 10.59
CA ARG A 525 15.03 30.94 11.24
C ARG A 525 15.89 31.19 12.48
N GLN A 526 16.15 30.16 13.30
CA GLN A 526 17.05 30.26 14.44
C GLN A 526 18.48 30.61 14.04
N ARG A 527 18.90 30.25 12.81
CA ARG A 527 20.20 30.60 12.23
C ARG A 527 20.16 31.91 11.44
N LYS A 528 19.17 32.79 11.67
CA LYS A 528 18.97 34.06 10.93
C LYS A 528 18.72 33.87 9.43
N GLY A 529 18.25 32.69 9.06
CA GLY A 529 17.87 32.30 7.72
C GLY A 529 16.36 32.24 7.51
N ASP A 530 15.92 31.69 6.37
CA ASP A 530 14.51 31.35 6.14
C ASP A 530 14.32 30.27 5.07
N VAL A 531 13.11 29.69 5.01
CA VAL A 531 12.75 28.62 4.08
C VAL A 531 11.68 29.08 3.10
N PHE A 532 11.93 28.86 1.81
CA PHE A 532 11.06 29.18 0.69
C PHE A 532 10.57 27.91 0.01
N PHE A 533 9.36 27.94 -0.51
CA PHE A 533 8.72 26.82 -1.17
C PHE A 533 8.44 27.13 -2.63
N SER A 534 8.67 26.18 -3.52
CA SER A 534 8.32 26.30 -4.94
C SER A 534 7.55 25.10 -5.45
N GLY A 535 6.57 25.35 -6.32
CA GLY A 535 5.80 24.31 -6.99
C GLY A 535 4.86 23.50 -6.08
N THR A 536 4.45 24.04 -4.92
CA THR A 536 3.51 23.35 -4.02
C THR A 536 2.15 23.13 -4.71
N ARG A 537 1.72 21.86 -4.78
CA ARG A 537 0.43 21.48 -5.39
C ARG A 537 -0.76 22.02 -4.61
N ARG A 538 -1.92 22.18 -5.29
CA ARG A 538 -3.14 22.75 -4.70
C ARG A 538 -3.61 21.99 -3.45
N GLN A 539 -3.61 20.67 -3.48
CA GLN A 539 -4.04 19.84 -2.34
C GLN A 539 -3.16 20.04 -1.11
N VAL A 540 -1.83 20.09 -1.31
CA VAL A 540 -0.85 20.36 -0.24
C VAL A 540 -1.03 21.80 0.30
N LYS A 541 -1.21 22.79 -0.57
CA LYS A 541 -1.48 24.19 -0.15
C LYS A 541 -2.76 24.29 0.69
N HIS A 542 -3.82 23.57 0.34
CA HIS A 542 -5.07 23.56 1.12
C HIS A 542 -4.84 23.04 2.54
N GLN A 543 -4.05 21.97 2.70
CA GLN A 543 -3.70 21.45 4.02
C GLN A 543 -2.82 22.42 4.82
N MET A 544 -1.83 23.04 4.19
CA MET A 544 -0.99 24.08 4.82
C MET A 544 -1.81 25.30 5.27
N ALA A 545 -2.84 25.66 4.51
CA ALA A 545 -3.76 26.75 4.89
C ALA A 545 -4.64 26.34 6.08
N ALA A 546 -5.15 25.11 6.08
CA ALA A 546 -5.98 24.57 7.15
C ALA A 546 -5.23 24.44 8.48
N SER A 547 -3.94 24.08 8.48
CA SER A 547 -3.13 24.00 9.69
C SER A 547 -2.65 25.36 10.21
N GLY A 548 -2.79 26.44 9.44
CA GLY A 548 -2.23 27.75 9.75
C GLY A 548 -0.76 27.92 9.34
N PHE A 549 -0.09 26.88 8.85
CA PHE A 549 1.31 26.93 8.38
C PHE A 549 1.52 27.95 7.26
N TYR A 550 0.56 28.03 6.33
CA TYR A 550 0.61 29.01 5.25
C TYR A 550 0.64 30.46 5.78
N LYS A 551 -0.11 30.74 6.85
CA LYS A 551 -0.16 32.07 7.48
C LYS A 551 1.09 32.38 8.29
N SER A 552 1.69 31.38 8.96
CA SER A 552 2.88 31.57 9.79
C SER A 552 4.17 31.83 9.00
N LEU A 553 4.22 31.36 7.74
CA LEU A 553 5.29 31.67 6.80
C LEU A 553 5.12 33.05 6.17
N GLY A 554 3.93 33.35 5.65
CA GLY A 554 3.66 34.54 4.83
C GLY A 554 3.54 34.21 3.34
N HIS A 555 2.81 35.04 2.60
CA HIS A 555 2.51 34.76 1.18
C HIS A 555 3.76 34.81 0.29
N ASN A 556 4.76 35.59 0.69
CA ASN A 556 6.01 35.81 -0.03
C ASN A 556 6.99 34.63 0.02
N HIS A 557 6.64 33.55 0.73
CA HIS A 557 7.45 32.35 0.87
C HIS A 557 7.04 31.23 -0.08
N PHE A 558 5.92 31.39 -0.78
CA PHE A 558 5.42 30.42 -1.76
C PHE A 558 5.63 30.95 -3.18
N LEU A 559 6.74 30.56 -3.80
CA LEU A 559 7.22 31.09 -5.07
C LEU A 559 6.72 30.27 -6.26
N GLN A 560 6.55 30.94 -7.39
CA GLN A 560 6.35 30.27 -8.67
C GLN A 560 7.63 29.54 -9.10
N ARG A 561 7.52 28.42 -9.83
CA ARG A 561 8.69 27.57 -10.13
C ARG A 561 9.77 28.31 -10.91
N ASP A 562 9.37 29.09 -11.90
CA ASP A 562 10.31 29.73 -12.84
C ASP A 562 10.91 31.02 -12.26
N GLU A 563 10.21 31.66 -11.33
CA GLU A 563 10.64 32.91 -10.70
C GLU A 563 11.31 32.71 -9.34
N ALA A 564 11.31 31.49 -8.79
CA ALA A 564 11.76 31.24 -7.42
C ALA A 564 13.22 31.68 -7.19
N VAL A 565 14.12 31.31 -8.10
CA VAL A 565 15.54 31.67 -8.00
C VAL A 565 15.71 33.18 -8.14
N SER A 566 15.12 33.78 -9.17
CA SER A 566 15.19 35.22 -9.41
C SER A 566 14.64 36.03 -8.24
N TYR A 567 13.50 35.63 -7.67
CA TYR A 567 12.92 36.27 -6.49
C TYR A 567 13.88 36.20 -5.30
N MET A 568 14.43 35.01 -5.00
CA MET A 568 15.38 34.85 -3.91
C MET A 568 16.63 35.67 -4.14
N PHE A 569 17.20 35.63 -5.34
CA PHE A 569 18.42 36.35 -5.69
C PHE A 569 18.29 37.86 -5.49
N HIS A 570 17.19 38.46 -5.92
CA HIS A 570 17.01 39.92 -5.87
C HIS A 570 16.48 40.44 -4.53
N ARG A 571 15.73 39.63 -3.76
CA ARG A 571 15.02 40.09 -2.56
C ARG A 571 15.46 39.45 -1.26
N VAL A 572 16.17 38.33 -1.31
CA VAL A 572 16.49 37.52 -0.13
C VAL A 572 18.00 37.36 0.03
N LEU A 573 18.72 37.04 -1.05
CA LEU A 573 20.15 36.83 -1.02
C LEU A 573 20.90 38.16 -0.91
N GLU A 574 22.03 38.13 -0.19
CA GLU A 574 22.88 39.29 0.03
C GLU A 574 23.85 39.48 -1.16
N PRO A 575 23.73 40.58 -1.94
CA PRO A 575 24.56 40.80 -3.13
C PRO A 575 26.05 40.94 -2.81
N SER A 576 26.39 41.46 -1.63
CA SER A 576 27.78 41.62 -1.20
C SER A 576 28.50 40.27 -1.07
N ILE A 577 27.85 39.26 -0.48
CA ILE A 577 28.39 37.90 -0.42
C ILE A 577 28.54 37.33 -1.84
N CYS A 578 27.53 37.53 -2.70
CA CYS A 578 27.57 37.09 -4.09
C CYS A 578 28.75 37.70 -4.87
N ILE A 579 29.09 38.97 -4.68
CA ILE A 579 30.11 39.70 -5.45
C ILE A 579 31.52 39.48 -4.87
N TYR A 580 31.66 39.48 -3.55
CA TYR A 580 32.95 39.59 -2.87
C TYR A 580 33.41 38.33 -2.14
N GLU A 581 32.52 37.38 -1.83
CA GLU A 581 32.84 36.19 -1.02
C GLU A 581 32.63 34.87 -1.77
N CYS A 582 31.68 34.84 -2.71
CA CYS A 582 31.30 33.63 -3.44
C CYS A 582 32.11 33.48 -4.74
N PRO A 583 33.02 32.51 -4.86
CA PRO A 583 33.78 32.29 -6.09
C PRO A 583 32.95 31.62 -7.19
N LEU A 584 31.75 31.12 -6.86
CA LEU A 584 30.94 30.28 -7.72
C LEU A 584 29.91 31.06 -8.53
N ARG A 585 29.65 30.59 -9.75
CA ARG A 585 28.60 31.10 -10.64
C ARG A 585 27.55 30.01 -10.92
N ILE A 586 26.71 29.74 -9.93
CA ILE A 586 25.74 28.63 -9.96
C ILE A 586 24.48 28.98 -10.74
N PHE A 587 23.85 30.13 -10.50
CA PHE A 587 22.58 30.51 -11.11
C PHE A 587 22.74 31.44 -12.33
N ALA A 588 21.70 31.60 -13.16
CA ALA A 588 21.72 32.53 -14.29
C ALA A 588 21.96 33.98 -13.82
N GLU A 589 21.33 34.36 -12.72
CA GLU A 589 21.34 35.70 -12.15
C GLU A 589 22.74 36.11 -11.66
N CYS A 590 23.58 35.14 -11.27
CA CYS A 590 24.93 35.42 -10.82
C CYS A 590 25.97 35.43 -11.96
N GLN A 591 25.60 35.09 -13.21
CA GLN A 591 26.53 35.12 -14.35
C GLN A 591 26.96 36.54 -14.71
N ALA A 592 26.06 37.51 -14.58
CA ALA A 592 26.35 38.91 -14.89
C ALA A 592 27.06 39.67 -13.75
N LEU A 593 27.19 39.08 -12.56
CA LEU A 593 27.80 39.78 -11.43
C LEU A 593 29.33 39.91 -11.59
N PRO A 594 29.91 41.07 -11.22
CA PRO A 594 31.36 41.15 -11.02
C PRO A 594 31.74 40.23 -9.84
N LYS A 595 32.77 39.42 -10.01
CA LYS A 595 33.28 38.52 -8.97
C LYS A 595 34.69 38.94 -8.60
N TRP A 596 34.93 39.20 -7.32
CA TRP A 596 36.24 39.57 -6.80
C TRP A 596 36.73 38.47 -5.86
N SER A 597 37.87 37.85 -6.17
CA SER A 597 38.48 36.85 -5.28
C SER A 597 39.53 37.50 -4.38
N TYR A 598 39.26 37.57 -3.08
CA TYR A 598 40.32 37.81 -2.09
C TYR A 598 41.19 36.55 -1.98
N GLY A 599 42.50 36.73 -1.80
CA GLY A 599 43.44 35.62 -1.55
C GLY A 599 43.28 34.98 -0.16
N SER A 600 42.43 35.55 0.70
CA SER A 600 42.10 35.06 2.03
C SER A 600 40.59 35.14 2.27
N LYS A 601 40.00 34.07 2.82
CA LYS A 601 38.59 34.08 3.25
C LYS A 601 38.44 35.09 4.38
N ILE A 602 37.43 35.96 4.31
CA ILE A 602 37.03 36.80 5.44
C ILE A 602 36.69 35.85 6.60
N PRO A 603 37.29 36.01 7.80
CA PRO A 603 37.07 35.08 8.90
C PRO A 603 35.59 35.02 9.27
N ASP A 604 35.07 33.81 9.49
CA ASP A 604 33.68 33.62 9.88
C ASP A 604 33.47 34.07 11.34
N GLU A 605 32.36 34.75 11.60
CA GLU A 605 32.04 35.39 12.90
C GLU A 605 31.96 34.34 14.03
N ALA A 606 31.74 33.06 13.68
CA ALA A 606 31.69 31.93 14.61
C ALA A 606 33.07 31.35 14.97
N VAL A 607 34.14 31.71 14.26
CA VAL A 607 35.46 31.06 14.38
C VAL A 607 36.42 31.83 15.30
N HIS A 608 36.16 33.11 15.62
CA HIS A 608 37.06 33.92 16.45
C HIS A 608 36.36 34.76 17.54
N PRO A 609 35.95 34.14 18.67
CA PRO A 609 35.38 34.87 19.81
C PRO A 609 36.38 35.86 20.47
N GLU A 610 37.69 35.68 20.28
CA GLU A 610 38.73 36.60 20.78
C GLU A 610 38.71 38.00 20.13
N HIS A 611 38.06 38.16 18.97
CA HIS A 611 37.98 39.43 18.24
C HIS A 611 36.65 40.19 18.46
N ALA A 612 35.87 39.82 19.47
CA ALA A 612 34.67 40.56 19.84
C ALA A 612 35.02 42.00 20.25
N ILE A 613 34.52 42.98 19.50
CA ILE A 613 34.64 44.40 19.81
C ILE A 613 33.36 44.90 20.50
N PRO A 614 33.47 45.78 21.51
CA PRO A 614 32.30 46.37 22.16
C PRO A 614 31.43 47.13 21.15
N SER A 615 30.13 47.21 21.39
CA SER A 615 29.19 47.94 20.53
C SER A 615 28.58 49.15 21.24
N TRP A 616 28.36 50.23 20.50
CA TRP A 616 27.61 51.40 20.95
C TRP A 616 26.23 51.43 20.29
N LEU A 617 25.22 51.81 21.05
CA LEU A 617 23.89 52.13 20.54
C LEU A 617 23.91 53.45 19.75
N PRO A 618 23.02 53.63 18.75
CA PRO A 618 22.89 54.90 18.04
C PRO A 618 22.73 56.11 18.95
N SER A 619 21.97 55.99 20.05
CA SER A 619 21.77 57.06 21.03
C SER A 619 23.06 57.45 21.76
N GLN A 620 23.86 56.45 22.17
CA GLN A 620 25.16 56.67 22.83
C GLN A 620 26.15 57.37 21.91
N LEU A 621 26.17 56.98 20.64
CA LEU A 621 27.00 57.63 19.63
C LEU A 621 26.54 59.08 19.41
N LYS A 622 25.23 59.32 19.30
CA LYS A 622 24.68 60.66 19.08
C LYS A 622 24.98 61.61 20.24
N GLU A 623 24.86 61.14 21.48
CA GLU A 623 25.18 61.90 22.68
C GLU A 623 26.64 62.36 22.68
N ARG A 624 27.58 61.44 22.41
CA ARG A 624 29.02 61.73 22.33
C ARG A 624 29.40 62.66 21.19
N LEU A 625 28.67 62.64 20.08
CA LEU A 625 28.86 63.60 18.98
C LEU A 625 28.28 64.99 19.29
N SER A 626 27.44 65.13 20.33
CA SER A 626 26.76 66.38 20.69
C SER A 626 27.34 67.10 21.92
N GLN A 627 28.22 66.46 22.70
CA GLN A 627 28.85 67.06 23.89
C GLN A 627 29.96 68.04 23.48
N ASN A 628 29.66 69.34 23.53
CA ASN A 628 30.51 70.42 23.02
C ASN A 628 31.56 70.95 24.02
N GLY A 629 32.10 70.14 24.96
CA GLY A 629 32.93 70.75 26.02
C GLY A 629 33.95 69.93 26.81
N THR A 630 33.97 68.60 26.80
CA THR A 630 34.90 67.87 27.70
C THR A 630 35.41 66.51 27.21
N SER A 631 35.03 66.03 26.02
CA SER A 631 35.61 64.81 25.43
C SER A 631 35.86 64.97 23.93
N VAL A 632 36.98 64.43 23.43
CA VAL A 632 37.32 64.46 22.00
C VAL A 632 36.34 63.55 21.23
N PRO A 633 35.69 64.02 20.14
CA PRO A 633 34.68 63.22 19.44
C PRO A 633 35.32 61.99 18.75
N PRO A 634 34.63 60.83 18.76
CA PRO A 634 35.13 59.59 18.18
C PRO A 634 35.33 59.70 16.67
N ILE A 635 36.23 58.89 16.11
CA ILE A 635 36.45 58.78 14.67
C ILE A 635 35.42 57.80 14.11
N LEU A 636 34.61 58.26 13.17
CA LEU A 636 33.61 57.43 12.51
C LEU A 636 34.18 56.88 11.21
N ILE A 637 34.25 55.56 11.09
CA ILE A 637 34.76 54.88 9.90
C ILE A 637 33.63 54.04 9.29
N ASP A 638 33.19 54.41 8.09
CA ASP A 638 32.24 53.63 7.32
C ASP A 638 32.98 52.59 6.50
N VAL A 639 32.75 51.31 6.81
CA VAL A 639 33.44 50.18 6.18
C VAL A 639 32.66 49.59 5.01
N ARG A 640 31.57 50.23 4.58
CA ARG A 640 30.81 49.85 3.39
C ARG A 640 31.52 50.26 2.11
N GLU A 641 30.98 49.86 0.96
CA GLU A 641 31.53 50.23 -0.34
C GLU A 641 31.06 51.64 -0.79
N PRO A 642 31.80 52.32 -1.69
CA PRO A 642 31.51 53.69 -2.12
C PRO A 642 30.08 53.92 -2.65
N ALA A 643 29.46 52.90 -3.26
CA ALA A 643 28.08 53.00 -3.74
C ALA A 643 27.04 52.99 -2.59
N GLU A 644 27.32 52.30 -1.49
CA GLU A 644 26.45 52.27 -0.31
C GLU A 644 26.61 53.54 0.53
N TYR A 645 27.84 54.02 0.65
CA TYR A 645 28.18 55.24 1.39
C TYR A 645 27.56 56.49 0.74
N ARG A 646 27.65 56.63 -0.59
CA ARG A 646 27.03 57.73 -1.34
C ARG A 646 25.51 57.78 -1.21
N LYS A 647 24.84 56.62 -1.09
CA LYS A 647 23.39 56.55 -0.88
C LYS A 647 22.92 57.06 0.48
N GLY A 648 23.81 57.13 1.47
CA GLY A 648 23.47 57.55 2.83
C GLY A 648 24.44 56.96 3.86
N HIS A 649 25.09 57.82 4.65
CA HIS A 649 26.04 57.46 5.70
C HIS A 649 25.86 58.32 6.96
N VAL A 650 26.41 57.89 8.10
CA VAL A 650 26.34 58.66 9.34
C VAL A 650 27.15 59.95 9.17
N PRO A 651 26.61 61.14 9.52
CA PRO A 651 27.35 62.39 9.35
C PRO A 651 28.73 62.34 10.02
N GLN A 652 29.75 62.90 9.35
CA GLN A 652 31.15 62.89 9.78
C GLN A 652 31.87 61.52 9.68
N ALA A 653 31.20 60.47 9.16
CA ALA A 653 31.86 59.21 8.85
C ALA A 653 32.80 59.34 7.66
N ARG A 654 34.04 58.87 7.82
CA ARG A 654 35.00 58.73 6.72
C ARG A 654 34.86 57.36 6.10
N LEU A 655 34.74 57.31 4.77
CA LEU A 655 34.73 56.06 4.03
C LEU A 655 36.12 55.41 4.04
N VAL A 656 36.23 54.25 4.69
CA VAL A 656 37.37 53.33 4.53
C VAL A 656 36.75 51.95 4.36
N PRO A 657 36.44 51.54 3.11
CA PRO A 657 35.81 50.27 2.83
C PRO A 657 36.60 49.15 3.49
N MET A 658 35.93 48.15 4.04
CA MET A 658 36.57 47.07 4.81
C MET A 658 37.76 46.44 4.07
N ARG A 659 37.68 46.37 2.74
CA ARG A 659 38.74 45.88 1.84
C ARG A 659 40.05 46.66 1.88
N MET A 660 39.99 47.94 2.24
CA MET A 660 41.16 48.82 2.33
C MET A 660 41.77 48.78 3.74
N LEU A 661 41.09 48.21 4.75
CA LEU A 661 41.60 48.20 6.13
C LEU A 661 42.94 47.47 6.31
N PRO A 662 43.23 46.32 5.68
CA PRO A 662 44.55 45.70 5.82
C PRO A 662 45.71 46.55 5.27
N GLN A 663 45.42 47.47 4.34
CA GLN A 663 46.43 48.29 3.64
C GLN A 663 46.50 49.71 4.20
N GLU A 664 45.34 50.33 4.41
CA GLU A 664 45.17 51.72 4.83
C GLU A 664 44.81 51.85 6.32
N GLY A 665 44.37 50.76 6.97
CA GLY A 665 43.94 50.76 8.36
C GLY A 665 45.07 51.08 9.34
N GLY A 666 46.33 50.85 8.97
CA GLY A 666 47.50 51.27 9.76
C GLY A 666 47.73 52.79 9.80
N THR A 667 47.00 53.55 8.98
CA THR A 667 47.09 55.03 8.93
C THR A 667 45.97 55.72 9.71
N LEU A 668 45.09 54.95 10.37
CA LEU A 668 44.02 55.51 11.19
C LEU A 668 44.60 56.12 12.48
N PRO A 669 44.12 57.28 12.92
CA PRO A 669 44.57 57.87 14.18
C PRO A 669 44.22 56.98 15.39
N THR A 670 45.14 56.87 16.35
CA THR A 670 45.00 56.07 17.59
C THR A 670 44.73 56.93 18.83
N ASP A 671 44.57 58.24 18.66
CA ASP A 671 44.45 59.24 19.73
C ASP A 671 43.04 59.31 20.37
N ARG A 672 42.06 58.59 19.81
CA ARG A 672 40.65 58.64 20.23
C ARG A 672 39.86 57.41 19.75
N PRO A 673 38.68 57.12 20.35
CA PRO A 673 37.88 55.95 19.99
C PRO A 673 37.48 55.90 18.51
N ILE A 674 37.60 54.73 17.87
CA ILE A 674 37.14 54.50 16.51
C ILE A 674 35.80 53.74 16.53
N VAL A 675 34.79 54.27 15.84
CA VAL A 675 33.48 53.62 15.68
C VAL A 675 33.32 53.16 14.25
N LEU A 676 33.23 51.84 14.06
CA LEU A 676 33.06 51.21 12.77
C LEU A 676 31.57 51.08 12.44
N ILE A 677 31.22 51.47 11.21
CA ILE A 677 29.85 51.59 10.74
C ILE A 677 29.69 50.75 9.48
N CYS A 678 28.66 49.93 9.45
CA CYS A 678 28.17 49.33 8.20
C CYS A 678 26.64 49.33 8.17
N ARG A 679 26.02 48.59 7.24
CA ARG A 679 24.56 48.62 7.07
C ARG A 679 23.80 48.09 8.30
N ILE A 680 24.24 46.95 8.85
CA ILE A 680 23.55 46.20 9.92
C ILE A 680 24.45 45.85 11.12
N GLY A 681 25.69 46.33 11.14
CA GLY A 681 26.66 46.01 12.19
C GLY A 681 27.48 44.72 12.01
N ARG A 682 27.28 43.93 10.94
CA ARG A 682 28.04 42.68 10.72
C ARG A 682 29.44 42.93 10.16
N ARG A 683 29.52 43.66 9.03
CA ARG A 683 30.80 43.99 8.38
C ARG A 683 31.70 44.84 9.27
N SER A 684 31.13 45.78 10.03
CA SER A 684 31.87 46.62 10.98
C SER A 684 32.42 45.85 12.18
N ARG A 685 31.79 44.77 12.62
CA ARG A 685 32.38 43.87 13.63
C ARG A 685 33.59 43.11 13.08
N LEU A 686 33.49 42.57 11.88
CA LEU A 686 34.61 41.89 11.20
C LEU A 686 35.78 42.85 10.96
N ALA A 687 35.47 44.07 10.48
CA ALA A 687 36.43 45.15 10.32
C ALA A 687 37.18 45.49 11.61
N GLY A 688 36.51 45.44 12.77
CA GLY A 688 37.17 45.70 14.04
C GLY A 688 38.04 44.54 14.51
N GLY A 689 37.73 43.29 14.15
CA GLY A 689 38.69 42.20 14.30
C GLY A 689 39.99 42.47 13.57
N ILE A 690 39.90 42.90 12.29
CA ILE A 690 41.06 43.28 11.48
C ILE A 690 41.87 44.41 12.14
N LEU A 691 41.20 45.46 12.64
CA LEU A 691 41.90 46.55 13.33
C LEU A 691 42.52 46.09 14.67
N LYS A 692 41.87 45.18 15.40
CA LYS A 692 42.42 44.60 16.64
C LYS A 692 43.72 43.83 16.37
N ASP A 693 43.76 43.05 15.28
CA ASP A 693 44.96 42.34 14.81
C ASP A 693 46.09 43.31 14.43
N MET A 694 45.73 44.51 13.97
CA MET A 694 46.66 45.59 13.66
C MET A 694 47.09 46.40 14.91
N GLY A 695 46.65 46.03 16.11
CA GLY A 695 47.06 46.65 17.38
C GLY A 695 46.13 47.74 17.91
N TYR A 696 44.97 47.99 17.29
CA TYR A 696 43.99 48.97 17.78
C TYR A 696 43.20 48.40 18.96
N THR A 697 43.15 49.15 20.07
CA THR A 697 42.51 48.71 21.33
C THR A 697 41.17 49.40 21.62
N ASP A 698 41.00 50.66 21.18
CA ASP A 698 39.81 51.47 21.48
C ASP A 698 38.85 51.56 20.27
N ILE A 699 38.31 50.40 19.89
CA ILE A 699 37.45 50.22 18.72
C ILE A 699 36.06 49.74 19.11
N TYR A 700 35.03 50.33 18.51
CA TYR A 700 33.63 50.03 18.78
C TYR A 700 32.85 49.79 17.49
N ASN A 701 31.85 48.93 17.56
CA ASN A 701 30.90 48.72 16.48
C ASN A 701 29.62 49.54 16.72
N LEU A 702 29.09 50.21 15.69
CA LEU A 702 27.74 50.77 15.77
C LEU A 702 26.70 49.63 15.74
N GLN A 703 25.98 49.43 16.85
CA GLN A 703 24.99 48.37 16.98
C GLN A 703 23.84 48.59 15.99
N GLY A 704 23.63 47.62 15.10
CA GLY A 704 22.60 47.67 14.07
C GLY A 704 22.93 48.59 12.88
N GLY A 705 24.13 49.19 12.85
CA GLY A 705 24.63 49.95 11.70
C GLY A 705 23.80 51.16 11.31
N THR A 706 23.86 51.55 10.04
CA THR A 706 23.11 52.69 9.51
C THR A 706 21.59 52.49 9.54
N LEU A 707 21.10 51.25 9.48
CA LEU A 707 19.66 50.98 9.62
C LEU A 707 19.16 51.31 11.03
N ALA A 708 19.91 50.96 12.07
CA ALA A 708 19.53 51.30 13.45
C ALA A 708 19.69 52.80 13.73
N TRP A 709 20.66 53.46 13.11
CA TRP A 709 20.82 54.91 13.16
C TRP A 709 19.61 55.65 12.57
N GLU A 710 19.18 55.23 11.38
CA GLU A 710 17.99 55.78 10.70
C GLU A 710 16.70 55.45 11.45
N ALA A 711 16.56 54.21 11.95
CA ALA A 711 15.41 53.80 12.75
C ALA A 711 15.29 54.56 14.08
N ALA A 712 16.40 55.07 14.62
CA ALA A 712 16.42 55.95 15.79
C ALA A 712 16.05 57.41 15.47
N GLY A 713 15.72 57.72 14.20
CA GLY A 713 15.32 59.04 13.75
C GLY A 713 16.48 60.00 13.48
N TYR A 714 17.71 59.50 13.39
CA TYR A 714 18.89 60.34 13.14
C TYR A 714 19.16 60.49 11.63
N PRO A 715 19.56 61.70 11.16
CA PRO A 715 19.76 61.95 9.75
C PRO A 715 21.00 61.23 9.22
N LEU A 716 20.94 60.83 7.94
CA LEU A 716 22.08 60.38 7.15
C LEU A 716 22.57 61.52 6.25
N ALA A 717 23.88 61.65 6.10
CA ALA A 717 24.50 62.47 5.08
C ALA A 717 24.54 61.69 3.75
N VAL A 718 24.44 62.41 2.63
CA VAL A 718 24.42 61.87 1.26
C VAL A 718 25.49 62.61 0.47
N GLU A 719 26.20 61.89 -0.42
CA GLU A 719 27.28 62.43 -1.27
C GLU A 719 26.95 62.31 -2.77
#